data_AF-A0A723S9I7-F1
#
_entry.id   AF-A0A723S9I7-F1
#
_cell.length_a   1.000
_cell.length_b   1.000
_cell.length_c   1.000
_cell.angle_alpha   90.00
_cell.angle_beta   90.00
_cell.angle_gamma   90.00
#
_symmetry.space_group_name_H-M   'P 1'
#
loop_
_entity.id
_entity.type
_entity.pdbx_description
1 polymer ?
#
loop_
_entity_poly.entity_id
_entity_poly.type
_entity_poly.pdbx_seq_one_letter_code
_entity_poly.pdbx_strand_id
1 'polypeptide(L)'
;MKIDILSSDGIHVSEKEAIKRMVEVFNASSFSQKWHGYAGFMMMDTTYRDREIDLVLLTHDRLLIVELKKWRGKIEPMHDHWLCDGDDMGRSPVKVLADKWKILSSKIKTRLSAPATEVYIDYRVVMCGSADFSEIPEDEKSFVCTLEQFLKIAKSGGYQGEFGPQKARKPCEYLQVFTPFFRGKDFKPSSFSFKNFQIVGEATFPHPDGLYKEYKSVKKDDQRHEALLRRWDFSALSGIADTIDERARIALREHKVLGFIHEQNEQLDSVVLQPLSHPTRDDIDADFCELYRLPSRQLRLNEFIQRFGEDLEFCERVNFVKVLLSHAADLHDLGVAHRDISDHTFWLERPSKISISGFLTSYFPELGTVGSLRDQLRASKTILPEDSEIGQGEASDPFRRDVYLLAVVIHHILFLQAPKQEDSLFVWNSPTDFEVDPQLSTWFETALDLIPAGRFSDARTMLNSFNTLSLGYPEKTGIDLRRFEPYRSELIPMVIYPIEENIKQGISHLYKSTFSGESVSVKVWYGRKPDIKRPEEALQLQNFLDKARLIKSQPCSSLAEVIDFGVSDAGTYLVQKWLNGEFLNDAVKSCHVGRELILLCKKIVRAVLHLHAMQLQHGDLHPNNILIEVGDVRFIDALDIPCSGENIIFTPAYVPTDYESLPMEERDCYAVAKVCNEILEHDVNWEGIDPSALLNEIRSCMGRDFKIYSLDRINDEIEMLINPPQINEGVRLSVLMRQLTSSQKLINDNGVYHISISEERVRSPKQQPHIIVAFAGVRKQLQIYLKATQLDFAFLRTKDIAHSLFVRMASQAITQLEANILFEPSSADDPSKLLEHVKKYLRLSLQYREFRIEFSVAIFLLMRKKLRTQKL
;
A
#
# COMPACT_ATOMS: atom_id res chain seq x y z
N MET A 1 18.19 -19.04 45.40
CA MET A 1 17.51 -17.78 45.14
C MET A 1 16.13 -18.09 44.59
N LYS A 2 15.13 -17.32 45.02
CA LYS A 2 13.80 -17.30 44.41
C LYS A 2 13.57 -15.92 43.77
N ILE A 3 12.93 -15.88 42.61
CA ILE A 3 12.47 -14.62 41.98
C ILE A 3 10.96 -14.66 41.89
N ASP A 4 10.30 -13.69 42.50
CA ASP A 4 8.86 -13.49 42.39
C ASP A 4 8.56 -12.64 41.15
N ILE A 5 7.91 -13.24 40.14
CA ILE A 5 7.50 -12.57 38.91
C ILE A 5 6.07 -12.08 39.08
N LEU A 6 5.86 -10.76 38.99
CA LEU A 6 4.53 -10.14 39.14
C LEU A 6 3.72 -10.20 37.84
N SER A 7 4.37 -10.12 36.68
CA SER A 7 3.79 -10.29 35.35
C SER A 7 4.76 -11.10 34.50
N SER A 8 4.39 -12.31 34.09
CA SER A 8 5.20 -13.08 33.14
C SER A 8 5.09 -12.53 31.73
N ASP A 9 3.95 -11.95 31.37
CA ASP A 9 3.64 -11.54 30.00
C ASP A 9 4.24 -10.17 29.65
N GLY A 10 4.53 -9.37 30.69
CA GLY A 10 5.20 -8.09 30.59
C GLY A 10 6.73 -8.15 30.48
N ILE A 11 7.35 -9.32 30.70
CA ILE A 11 8.82 -9.50 30.62
C ILE A 11 9.20 -9.96 29.20
N HIS A 12 10.24 -9.38 28.62
CA HIS A 12 10.79 -9.81 27.32
C HIS A 12 11.38 -11.24 27.42
N VAL A 13 11.30 -12.07 26.38
CA VAL A 13 11.85 -13.45 26.38
C VAL A 13 13.35 -13.44 26.64
N SER A 14 14.07 -12.48 26.09
CA SER A 14 15.49 -12.22 26.36
C SER A 14 15.79 -11.96 27.84
N GLU A 15 14.92 -11.23 28.54
CA GLU A 15 15.02 -11.02 29.99
C GLU A 15 14.69 -12.30 30.75
N LYS A 16 13.67 -13.06 30.32
CA LYS A 16 13.34 -14.37 30.91
C LYS A 16 14.50 -15.35 30.81
N GLU A 17 15.18 -15.40 29.67
CA GLU A 17 16.36 -16.24 29.44
C GLU A 17 17.50 -15.88 30.39
N ALA A 18 17.82 -14.58 30.51
CA ALA A 18 18.83 -14.09 31.43
C ALA A 18 18.47 -14.38 32.89
N ILE A 19 17.22 -14.09 33.30
CA ILE A 19 16.70 -14.37 34.64
C ILE A 19 16.79 -15.88 34.95
N LYS A 20 16.44 -16.75 34.00
CA LYS A 20 16.53 -18.20 34.16
C LYS A 20 17.97 -18.65 34.41
N ARG A 21 18.94 -18.18 33.61
CA ARG A 21 20.37 -18.46 33.85
C ARG A 21 20.83 -17.94 35.21
N MET A 22 20.41 -16.76 35.62
CA MET A 22 20.72 -16.21 36.95
C MET A 22 20.18 -17.10 38.07
N VAL A 23 18.92 -17.56 37.97
CA VAL A 23 18.31 -18.48 38.94
C VAL A 23 19.08 -19.79 39.04
N GLU A 24 19.43 -20.40 37.91
CA GLU A 24 20.20 -21.66 37.87
C GLU A 24 21.57 -21.50 38.53
N VAL A 25 22.37 -20.52 38.11
CA VAL A 25 23.73 -20.31 38.64
C VAL A 25 23.71 -19.88 40.11
N PHE A 26 22.77 -19.01 40.51
CA PHE A 26 22.73 -18.50 41.88
C PHE A 26 22.16 -19.52 42.86
N ASN A 27 21.36 -20.49 42.40
CA ASN A 27 20.94 -21.65 43.20
C ASN A 27 22.06 -22.69 43.37
N ALA A 28 22.95 -22.82 42.39
CA ALA A 28 24.07 -23.77 42.46
C ALA A 28 25.15 -23.40 43.50
N SER A 29 25.09 -22.18 44.07
CA SER A 29 26.05 -21.70 45.07
C SER A 29 25.39 -21.45 46.42
N SER A 30 25.99 -22.00 47.48
CA SER A 30 25.51 -21.81 48.86
C SER A 30 25.56 -20.35 49.34
N PHE A 31 26.39 -19.52 48.68
CA PHE A 31 26.54 -18.09 48.97
C PHE A 31 25.34 -17.26 48.50
N SER A 32 24.83 -17.54 47.31
CA SER A 32 23.73 -16.78 46.68
C SER A 32 22.36 -17.46 46.80
N GLN A 33 22.29 -18.72 47.25
CA GLN A 33 21.03 -19.46 47.33
C GLN A 33 19.96 -18.79 48.22
N LYS A 34 20.37 -17.97 49.20
CA LYS A 34 19.45 -17.27 50.12
C LYS A 34 18.94 -15.93 49.58
N TRP A 35 19.42 -15.46 48.44
CA TRP A 35 18.97 -14.20 47.87
C TRP A 35 17.54 -14.34 47.35
N HIS A 36 16.88 -13.19 47.20
CA HIS A 36 15.51 -13.14 46.70
C HIS A 36 15.39 -12.03 45.67
N GLY A 37 14.59 -12.21 44.63
CA GLY A 37 14.39 -11.21 43.60
C GLY A 37 12.94 -10.94 43.26
N TYR A 38 12.69 -9.84 42.57
CA TYR A 38 11.41 -9.44 42.03
C TYR A 38 11.59 -9.00 40.57
N ALA A 39 10.69 -9.39 39.68
CA ALA A 39 10.72 -9.03 38.26
C ALA A 39 9.30 -8.85 37.68
N GLY A 40 9.20 -8.25 36.49
CA GLY A 40 7.92 -8.07 35.79
C GLY A 40 6.98 -7.08 36.46
N PHE A 41 7.53 -5.96 36.95
CA PHE A 41 6.77 -4.91 37.61
C PHE A 41 7.24 -3.52 37.19
N MET A 42 6.33 -2.55 37.30
CA MET A 42 6.59 -1.14 37.07
C MET A 42 6.39 -0.37 38.37
N MET A 43 7.32 0.53 38.66
CA MET A 43 7.24 1.49 39.74
C MET A 43 6.37 2.66 39.32
N MET A 44 5.27 2.88 40.04
CA MET A 44 4.34 3.97 39.77
C MET A 44 4.87 5.29 40.33
N ASP A 45 4.80 6.36 39.55
CA ASP A 45 5.20 7.70 39.96
C ASP A 45 4.03 8.66 39.73
N THR A 46 3.75 9.51 40.72
CA THR A 46 2.65 10.50 40.64
C THR A 46 3.07 11.80 39.96
N THR A 47 4.38 12.02 39.80
CA THR A 47 4.99 13.25 39.28
C THR A 47 5.58 13.03 37.89
N TYR A 48 6.10 11.83 37.61
CA TYR A 48 6.71 11.44 36.34
C TYR A 48 5.98 10.23 35.72
N ARG A 49 6.47 9.75 34.57
CA ARG A 49 5.96 8.50 33.97
C ARG A 49 6.37 7.29 34.79
N ASP A 50 5.52 6.26 34.79
CA ASP A 50 5.82 4.95 35.36
C ASP A 50 7.15 4.39 34.82
N ARG A 51 7.92 3.76 35.70
CA ARG A 51 9.25 3.24 35.35
C ARG A 51 9.31 1.75 35.56
N GLU A 52 9.57 1.03 34.48
CA GLU A 52 9.83 -0.41 34.51
C GLU A 52 11.15 -0.71 35.22
N ILE A 53 11.20 -1.83 35.95
CA ILE A 53 12.44 -2.33 36.56
C ILE A 53 12.55 -3.82 36.21
N ASP A 54 13.58 -4.17 35.45
CA ASP A 54 13.72 -5.51 34.88
C ASP A 54 13.92 -6.56 35.99
N LEU A 55 14.81 -6.26 36.95
CA LEU A 55 15.05 -7.13 38.10
C LEU A 55 15.51 -6.34 39.32
N VAL A 56 14.94 -6.66 40.49
CA VAL A 56 15.49 -6.28 41.79
C VAL A 56 16.00 -7.52 42.51
N LEU A 57 17.20 -7.47 43.08
CA LEU A 57 17.77 -8.55 43.89
C LEU A 57 18.06 -8.06 45.31
N LEU A 58 17.52 -8.76 46.31
CA LEU A 58 17.87 -8.64 47.72
C LEU A 58 19.00 -9.62 48.02
N THR A 59 20.21 -9.09 48.18
CA THR A 59 21.40 -9.88 48.49
C THR A 59 21.63 -9.97 50.00
N HIS A 60 22.75 -10.59 50.37
CA HIS A 60 23.24 -10.69 51.74
C HIS A 60 23.83 -9.38 52.29
N ASP A 61 23.95 -8.30 51.50
CA ASP A 61 24.45 -7.00 51.99
C ASP A 61 23.79 -5.75 51.36
N ARG A 62 23.12 -5.87 50.20
CA ARG A 62 22.51 -4.73 49.50
C ARG A 62 21.32 -5.13 48.62
N LEU A 63 20.53 -4.13 48.24
CA LEU A 63 19.49 -4.25 47.22
C LEU A 63 20.11 -3.83 45.89
N LEU A 64 20.03 -4.70 44.88
CA LEU A 64 20.51 -4.42 43.53
C LEU A 64 19.32 -4.13 42.61
N ILE A 65 19.38 -3.02 41.89
CA ILE A 65 18.53 -2.75 40.74
C ILE A 65 19.30 -3.16 39.49
N VAL A 66 18.74 -4.06 38.70
CA VAL A 66 19.40 -4.61 37.51
C VAL A 66 18.57 -4.24 36.29
N GLU A 67 19.21 -3.59 35.32
CA GLU A 67 18.67 -3.35 33.98
C GLU A 67 19.32 -4.34 33.01
N LEU A 68 18.53 -5.07 32.24
CA LEU A 68 18.97 -6.04 31.25
C LEU A 68 18.90 -5.40 29.87
N LYS A 69 19.98 -5.46 29.10
CA LYS A 69 20.02 -4.98 27.71
C LYS A 69 20.62 -6.02 26.77
N LYS A 70 19.87 -6.42 25.75
CA LYS A 70 20.31 -7.38 24.72
C LYS A 70 20.66 -6.66 23.40
N TRP A 71 21.63 -5.75 23.45
CA TRP A 71 22.08 -5.04 22.25
C TRP A 71 23.20 -5.81 21.53
N ARG A 72 23.36 -5.55 20.22
CA ARG A 72 24.43 -6.08 19.36
C ARG A 72 25.03 -4.92 18.58
N GLY A 73 26.33 -4.94 18.35
CA GLY A 73 27.03 -3.86 17.67
C GLY A 73 27.93 -3.04 18.60
N LYS A 74 28.53 -1.97 18.07
CA LYS A 74 29.41 -1.07 18.81
C LYS A 74 28.59 0.02 19.50
N ILE A 75 28.78 0.18 20.81
CA ILE A 75 28.13 1.23 21.60
C ILE A 75 29.06 2.44 21.73
N GLU A 76 28.57 3.61 21.33
CA GLU A 76 29.30 4.87 21.37
C GLU A 76 28.51 5.93 22.17
N PRO A 77 29.15 6.71 23.06
CA PRO A 77 28.46 7.75 23.80
C PRO A 77 28.14 8.96 22.92
N MET A 78 26.92 9.49 23.03
CA MET A 78 26.50 10.75 22.42
C MET A 78 25.80 11.64 23.45
N HIS A 79 26.54 12.55 24.08
CA HIS A 79 26.05 13.43 25.15
C HIS A 79 25.37 12.66 26.30
N ASP A 80 24.03 12.69 26.36
CA ASP A 80 23.23 12.00 27.38
C ASP A 80 22.71 10.63 26.92
N HIS A 81 23.00 10.25 25.68
CA HIS A 81 22.48 9.08 24.98
C HIS A 81 23.60 8.08 24.62
N TRP A 82 23.20 6.84 24.35
CA TRP A 82 24.08 5.83 23.76
C TRP A 82 23.66 5.57 22.32
N LEU A 83 24.63 5.54 21.41
CA LEU A 83 24.45 5.11 20.02
C LEU A 83 24.84 3.63 19.90
N CYS A 84 24.15 2.87 19.07
CA CYS A 84 24.53 1.50 18.70
C CYS A 84 24.70 1.44 17.18
N ASP A 85 25.93 1.23 16.71
CA ASP A 85 26.30 1.27 15.27
C ASP A 85 25.81 2.53 14.52
N GLY A 86 25.67 3.66 15.23
CA GLY A 86 25.21 4.95 14.72
C GLY A 86 23.74 5.28 15.00
N ASP A 87 22.93 4.30 15.42
CA ASP A 87 21.52 4.51 15.77
C ASP A 87 21.36 4.97 17.22
N ASP A 88 20.55 6.01 17.45
CA ASP A 88 20.28 6.55 18.79
C ASP A 88 19.36 5.62 19.59
N MET A 89 19.92 4.98 20.62
CA MET A 89 19.20 4.05 21.52
C MET A 89 18.53 4.78 22.69
N GLY A 90 18.58 6.11 22.68
CA GLY A 90 18.04 6.96 23.73
C GLY A 90 19.03 7.18 24.87
N ARG A 91 18.52 7.74 25.96
CA ARG A 91 19.29 8.14 27.13
C ARG A 91 20.06 6.96 27.74
N SER A 92 21.28 7.22 28.21
CA SER A 92 22.16 6.22 28.85
C SER A 92 21.38 5.36 29.86
N PRO A 93 21.41 4.01 29.71
CA PRO A 93 20.82 3.08 30.67
C PRO A 93 21.34 3.28 32.09
N VAL A 94 22.61 3.67 32.26
CA VAL A 94 23.21 3.96 33.57
C VAL A 94 22.53 5.17 34.23
N LYS A 95 22.32 6.24 33.47
CA LYS A 95 21.64 7.44 33.97
C LYS A 95 20.15 7.20 34.24
N VAL A 96 19.50 6.42 33.39
CA VAL A 96 18.11 5.99 33.60
C VAL A 96 17.99 5.17 34.89
N LEU A 97 18.91 4.23 35.14
CA LEU A 97 18.98 3.49 36.41
C LEU A 97 19.26 4.39 37.60
N ALA A 98 20.14 5.38 37.47
CA ALA A 98 20.41 6.34 38.55
C ALA A 98 19.15 7.11 38.98
N ASP A 99 18.26 7.44 38.04
CA ASP A 99 16.96 8.03 38.36
C ASP A 99 16.02 7.02 39.02
N LYS A 100 15.95 5.78 38.52
CA LYS A 100 15.18 4.69 39.15
C LYS A 100 15.64 4.46 40.60
N TRP A 101 16.95 4.49 40.83
CA TRP A 101 17.58 4.39 42.14
C TRP A 101 17.15 5.51 43.08
N LYS A 102 17.17 6.78 42.65
CA LYS A 102 16.73 7.92 43.48
C LYS A 102 15.28 7.76 43.92
N ILE A 103 14.40 7.39 42.99
CA ILE A 103 12.96 7.26 43.26
C ILE A 103 12.68 6.06 44.17
N LEU A 104 13.28 4.89 43.89
CA LEU A 104 13.11 3.70 44.73
C LEU A 104 13.66 3.94 46.14
N SER A 105 14.81 4.59 46.26
CA SER A 105 15.39 4.98 47.56
C SER A 105 14.45 5.89 48.36
N SER A 106 13.83 6.86 47.70
CA SER A 106 12.83 7.74 48.32
C SER A 106 11.62 6.95 48.82
N LYS A 107 11.04 6.08 47.97
CA LYS A 107 9.89 5.23 48.33
C LYS A 107 10.21 4.30 49.51
N ILE A 108 11.39 3.67 49.53
CA ILE A 108 11.82 2.82 50.64
C ILE A 108 11.89 3.63 51.93
N LYS A 109 12.51 4.82 51.91
CA LYS A 109 12.60 5.71 53.08
C LYS A 109 11.23 6.17 53.59
N THR A 110 10.27 6.40 52.70
CA THR A 110 8.93 6.88 53.07
C THR A 110 7.98 5.77 53.52
N ARG A 111 8.11 4.55 52.97
CA ARG A 111 7.12 3.48 53.15
C ARG A 111 7.54 2.40 54.13
N LEU A 112 8.84 2.17 54.30
CA LEU A 112 9.35 1.15 55.21
C LEU A 112 9.73 1.76 56.56
N SER A 113 9.91 0.90 57.56
CA SER A 113 10.46 1.27 58.86
C SER A 113 11.85 0.68 59.05
N ALA A 114 12.64 1.24 59.98
CA ALA A 114 13.92 0.67 60.36
C ALA A 114 13.74 -0.77 60.87
N PRO A 115 14.66 -1.71 60.56
CA PRO A 115 15.95 -1.51 59.89
C PRO A 115 15.91 -1.58 58.34
N ALA A 116 14.75 -1.87 57.73
CA ALA A 116 14.64 -2.06 56.27
C ALA A 116 14.86 -0.77 55.46
N THR A 117 14.62 0.41 56.07
CA THR A 117 14.87 1.73 55.46
C THR A 117 16.35 2.07 55.27
N GLU A 118 17.24 1.41 56.00
CA GLU A 118 18.69 1.68 56.01
C GLU A 118 19.46 0.75 55.05
N VAL A 119 18.75 0.00 54.22
CA VAL A 119 19.36 -0.87 53.22
C VAL A 119 20.15 -0.06 52.20
N TYR A 120 21.37 -0.49 51.92
CA TYR A 120 22.16 0.07 50.83
C TYR A 120 21.58 -0.39 49.49
N ILE A 121 21.35 0.56 48.57
CA ILE A 121 20.81 0.28 47.23
C ILE A 121 21.89 0.61 46.21
N ASP A 122 22.16 -0.33 45.33
CA ASP A 122 23.14 -0.27 44.26
C ASP A 122 22.48 -0.67 42.93
N TYR A 123 23.12 -0.41 41.79
CA TYR A 123 22.53 -0.74 40.49
C TYR A 123 23.55 -1.17 39.44
N ARG A 124 23.11 -1.98 38.48
CA ARG A 124 23.94 -2.48 37.36
C ARG A 124 23.16 -2.54 36.06
N VAL A 125 23.79 -2.12 34.97
CA VAL A 125 23.39 -2.47 33.60
C VAL A 125 24.08 -3.78 33.25
N VAL A 126 23.31 -4.80 32.90
CA VAL A 126 23.82 -6.11 32.49
C VAL A 126 23.56 -6.29 31.01
N MET A 127 24.64 -6.36 30.24
CA MET A 127 24.60 -6.62 28.81
C MET A 127 24.44 -8.12 28.57
N CYS A 128 23.26 -8.51 28.11
CA CYS A 128 22.89 -9.88 27.76
C CYS A 128 23.14 -10.22 26.27
N GLY A 129 23.44 -9.20 25.46
CA GLY A 129 23.78 -9.35 24.04
C GLY A 129 25.29 -9.34 23.79
N SER A 130 25.68 -9.27 22.52
CA SER A 130 27.08 -9.27 22.09
C SER A 130 27.61 -7.87 21.75
N ALA A 131 27.05 -6.83 22.38
CA ALA A 131 27.47 -5.46 22.14
C ALA A 131 28.86 -5.17 22.73
N ASP A 132 29.66 -4.40 21.99
CA ASP A 132 30.94 -3.85 22.45
C ASP A 132 30.71 -2.48 23.07
N PHE A 133 30.93 -2.37 24.38
CA PHE A 133 30.80 -1.14 25.16
C PHE A 133 32.15 -0.56 25.62
N SER A 134 33.24 -0.89 24.91
CA SER A 134 34.59 -0.44 25.26
C SER A 134 34.78 1.08 25.22
N GLU A 135 34.03 1.78 24.36
CA GLU A 135 34.07 3.24 24.17
C GLU A 135 33.22 4.03 25.18
N ILE A 136 32.48 3.36 26.07
CA ILE A 136 31.69 4.04 27.10
C ILE A 136 32.65 4.71 28.13
N PRO A 137 32.36 5.95 28.57
CA PRO A 137 33.15 6.64 29.59
C PRO A 137 33.32 5.83 30.89
N GLU A 138 34.50 5.93 31.51
CA GLU A 138 34.84 5.12 32.70
C GLU A 138 33.90 5.36 33.90
N ASP A 139 33.28 6.53 34.01
CA ASP A 139 32.29 6.87 35.04
C ASP A 139 30.96 6.12 34.86
N GLU A 140 30.56 5.79 33.63
CA GLU A 140 29.39 4.94 33.36
C GLU A 140 29.79 3.45 33.31
N LYS A 141 30.97 3.14 32.77
CA LYS A 141 31.47 1.78 32.58
C LYS A 141 31.59 1.00 33.88
N SER A 142 31.87 1.67 35.01
CA SER A 142 31.88 1.02 36.33
C SER A 142 30.54 0.46 36.78
N PHE A 143 29.43 0.80 36.10
CA PHE A 143 28.08 0.29 36.36
C PHE A 143 27.57 -0.69 35.29
N VAL A 144 28.40 -0.98 34.28
CA VAL A 144 28.05 -1.85 33.14
C VAL A 144 28.88 -3.11 33.20
N CYS A 145 28.24 -4.26 33.07
CA CYS A 145 28.92 -5.56 33.01
C CYS A 145 28.24 -6.51 32.02
N THR A 146 28.98 -7.51 31.54
CA THR A 146 28.40 -8.61 30.76
C THR A 146 27.61 -9.57 31.66
N LEU A 147 26.67 -10.30 31.09
CA LEU A 147 25.95 -11.36 31.80
C LEU A 147 26.92 -12.37 32.45
N GLU A 148 27.98 -12.78 31.75
CA GLU A 148 28.99 -13.72 32.26
C GLU A 148 29.77 -13.14 33.46
N GLN A 149 30.09 -11.84 33.46
CA GLN A 149 30.70 -11.17 34.61
C GLN A 149 29.71 -11.12 35.77
N PHE A 150 28.46 -10.73 35.52
CA PHE A 150 27.42 -10.66 36.54
C PHE A 150 27.14 -12.02 37.19
N LEU A 151 27.15 -13.12 36.42
CA LEU A 151 26.94 -14.46 36.96
C LEU A 151 28.04 -14.90 37.94
N LYS A 152 29.25 -14.33 37.89
CA LYS A 152 30.34 -14.65 38.83
C LYS A 152 30.07 -14.16 40.26
N ILE A 153 29.14 -13.24 40.45
CA ILE A 153 28.78 -12.72 41.78
C ILE A 153 28.12 -13.80 42.66
N ALA A 154 27.74 -14.95 42.09
CA ALA A 154 27.26 -16.13 42.81
C ALA A 154 28.27 -16.65 43.85
N LYS A 155 29.55 -16.29 43.75
CA LYS A 155 30.62 -16.66 44.67
C LYS A 155 31.22 -15.41 45.33
N SER A 156 31.71 -15.55 46.56
CA SER A 156 32.24 -14.44 47.38
C SER A 156 33.32 -13.61 46.67
N GLY A 157 34.29 -14.26 46.02
CA GLY A 157 35.37 -13.56 45.32
C GLY A 157 34.87 -12.72 44.14
N GLY A 158 33.94 -13.25 43.35
CA GLY A 158 33.32 -12.51 42.25
C GLY A 158 32.46 -11.34 42.76
N TYR A 159 31.72 -11.57 43.85
CA TYR A 159 30.91 -10.54 44.49
C TYR A 159 31.76 -9.37 45.00
N GLN A 160 32.85 -9.66 45.71
CA GLN A 160 33.76 -8.63 46.23
C GLN A 160 34.48 -7.87 45.12
N GLY A 161 34.85 -8.56 44.03
CA GLY A 161 35.44 -7.92 42.86
C GLY A 161 34.52 -6.89 42.20
N GLU A 162 33.23 -7.19 42.12
CA GLU A 162 32.25 -6.33 41.44
C GLU A 162 31.72 -5.19 42.33
N PHE A 163 31.48 -5.49 43.62
CA PHE A 163 30.74 -4.60 44.52
C PHE A 163 31.57 -4.05 45.70
N GLY A 164 32.82 -4.48 45.84
CA GLY A 164 33.74 -4.05 46.88
C GLY A 164 33.36 -4.56 48.29
N PRO A 165 33.63 -3.77 49.34
CA PRO A 165 33.46 -4.21 50.72
C PRO A 165 31.98 -4.40 51.10
N GLN A 166 31.75 -5.37 51.98
CA GLN A 166 30.42 -5.76 52.45
C GLN A 166 29.74 -4.63 53.23
N LYS A 167 28.44 -4.42 52.99
CA LYS A 167 27.60 -3.47 53.74
C LYS A 167 26.95 -4.12 54.97
N ALA A 168 26.58 -3.30 55.95
CA ALA A 168 26.18 -3.78 57.28
C ALA A 168 24.78 -4.41 57.35
N ARG A 169 23.84 -3.96 56.51
CA ARG A 169 22.45 -4.45 56.50
C ARG A 169 22.31 -5.63 55.54
N LYS A 170 21.42 -6.58 55.83
CA LYS A 170 21.22 -7.79 55.01
C LYS A 170 19.80 -7.84 54.44
N PRO A 171 19.56 -7.29 53.23
CA PRO A 171 18.20 -7.15 52.71
C PRO A 171 17.44 -8.47 52.54
N CYS A 172 18.15 -9.56 52.23
CA CYS A 172 17.57 -10.90 52.14
C CYS A 172 16.98 -11.43 53.46
N GLU A 173 17.27 -10.81 54.62
CA GLU A 173 16.67 -11.19 55.91
C GLU A 173 15.34 -10.44 56.18
N TYR A 174 15.00 -9.43 55.37
CA TYR A 174 13.81 -8.59 55.53
C TYR A 174 12.70 -8.86 54.50
N LEU A 175 12.63 -10.08 53.96
CA LEU A 175 11.66 -10.46 52.92
C LEU A 175 10.20 -10.20 53.30
N GLN A 176 9.86 -10.37 54.58
CA GLN A 176 8.51 -10.14 55.09
C GLN A 176 8.06 -8.68 54.95
N VAL A 177 9.01 -7.74 54.83
CA VAL A 177 8.75 -6.31 54.64
C VAL A 177 8.84 -5.95 53.15
N PHE A 178 9.85 -6.46 52.44
CA PHE A 178 10.04 -6.14 51.02
C PHE A 178 9.02 -6.79 50.10
N THR A 179 8.56 -8.02 50.37
CA THR A 179 7.58 -8.69 49.50
C THR A 179 6.24 -7.95 49.46
N PRO A 180 5.63 -7.56 50.59
CA PRO A 180 4.42 -6.73 50.55
C PRO A 180 4.65 -5.33 49.96
N PHE A 181 5.86 -4.77 50.11
CA PHE A 181 6.21 -3.47 49.52
C PHE A 181 6.22 -3.51 48.00
N PHE A 182 6.92 -4.48 47.39
CA PHE A 182 6.96 -4.64 45.92
C PHE A 182 5.64 -5.13 45.31
N ARG A 183 4.75 -5.72 46.13
CA ARG A 183 3.36 -6.05 45.74
C ARG A 183 2.35 -4.96 46.15
N GLY A 184 2.83 -3.87 46.73
CA GLY A 184 2.00 -2.81 47.28
C GLY A 184 1.60 -1.79 46.23
N LYS A 185 0.79 -0.82 46.66
CA LYS A 185 0.21 0.25 45.83
C LYS A 185 1.20 1.18 45.12
N ASP A 186 2.50 1.04 45.34
CA ASP A 186 3.53 1.86 44.67
C ASP A 186 4.07 1.16 43.40
N PHE A 187 3.62 -0.07 43.14
CA PHE A 187 4.03 -0.90 42.00
C PHE A 187 2.81 -1.55 41.35
N LYS A 188 2.92 -1.83 40.06
CA LYS A 188 1.92 -2.61 39.30
C LYS A 188 2.61 -3.63 38.40
N PRO A 189 1.93 -4.72 38.00
CA PRO A 189 2.49 -5.68 37.06
C PRO A 189 2.94 -4.98 35.76
N SER A 190 4.09 -5.36 35.19
CA SER A 190 4.55 -4.76 33.94
C SER A 190 3.64 -5.18 32.78
N SER A 191 3.41 -4.23 31.88
CA SER A 191 2.68 -4.43 30.64
C SER A 191 3.66 -4.30 29.50
N PHE A 192 3.74 -5.33 28.66
CA PHE A 192 4.64 -5.34 27.52
C PHE A 192 4.41 -4.13 26.62
N SER A 193 5.50 -3.55 26.13
CA SER A 193 5.44 -2.48 25.14
C SER A 193 6.55 -2.58 24.11
N PHE A 194 6.23 -2.22 22.87
CA PHE A 194 7.15 -2.24 21.75
C PHE A 194 7.01 -0.95 20.94
N LYS A 195 8.13 -0.28 20.61
CA LYS A 195 8.16 1.03 19.91
C LYS A 195 7.14 2.04 20.46
N ASN A 196 7.03 2.12 21.78
CA ASN A 196 6.11 3.01 22.51
C ASN A 196 4.61 2.66 22.40
N PHE A 197 4.26 1.49 21.84
CA PHE A 197 2.91 0.90 21.90
C PHE A 197 2.81 -0.10 23.04
N GLN A 198 1.78 0.02 23.87
CA GLN A 198 1.51 -0.84 25.02
C GLN A 198 0.29 -1.72 24.73
N ILE A 199 0.37 -3.00 25.08
CA ILE A 199 -0.75 -3.94 24.94
C ILE A 199 -1.95 -3.51 25.80
N VAL A 200 -3.14 -3.60 25.23
CA VAL A 200 -4.42 -3.34 25.89
C VAL A 200 -5.26 -4.61 25.88
N GLY A 201 -5.57 -5.14 27.06
CA GLY A 201 -6.38 -6.35 27.21
C GLY A 201 -5.62 -7.64 26.88
N GLU A 202 -6.38 -8.69 26.59
CA GLU A 202 -5.85 -10.00 26.20
C GLU A 202 -5.48 -10.06 24.71
N ALA A 203 -4.90 -11.17 24.27
CA ALA A 203 -4.61 -11.39 22.86
C ALA A 203 -5.92 -11.39 22.07
N THR A 204 -6.03 -10.50 21.08
CA THR A 204 -7.18 -10.45 20.16
C THR A 204 -7.19 -11.65 19.22
N PHE A 205 -6.00 -12.24 18.96
CA PHE A 205 -5.87 -13.46 18.18
C PHE A 205 -4.63 -14.26 18.59
N PRO A 206 -4.80 -15.42 19.23
CA PRO A 206 -3.72 -16.39 19.41
C PRO A 206 -3.64 -17.33 18.20
N HIS A 207 -2.49 -17.40 17.53
CA HIS A 207 -2.30 -18.36 16.44
C HIS A 207 -2.49 -19.80 16.96
N PRO A 208 -3.20 -20.70 16.25
CA PRO A 208 -3.54 -22.02 16.77
C PRO A 208 -2.33 -22.90 17.15
N ASP A 209 -1.27 -22.82 16.36
CA ASP A 209 -0.01 -23.55 16.63
C ASP A 209 0.96 -22.78 17.53
N GLY A 210 0.52 -21.65 18.10
CA GLY A 210 1.35 -20.83 18.99
C GLY A 210 2.41 -19.99 18.31
N LEU A 211 2.45 -19.92 16.97
CA LEU A 211 3.47 -19.19 16.20
C LEU A 211 3.56 -17.70 16.51
N TYR A 212 2.43 -17.05 16.73
CA TYR A 212 2.36 -15.65 17.15
C TYR A 212 1.07 -15.36 17.91
N LYS A 213 1.04 -14.20 18.57
CA LYS A 213 -0.16 -13.63 19.18
C LYS A 213 -0.32 -12.18 18.75
N GLU A 214 -1.54 -11.80 18.39
CA GLU A 214 -1.88 -10.42 18.04
C GLU A 214 -2.65 -9.77 19.18
N TYR A 215 -2.35 -8.50 19.41
CA TYR A 215 -2.89 -7.71 20.49
C TYR A 215 -3.33 -6.35 19.98
N LYS A 216 -4.44 -5.84 20.54
CA LYS A 216 -4.72 -4.41 20.46
C LYS A 216 -3.68 -3.67 21.29
N SER A 217 -3.11 -2.60 20.74
CA SER A 217 -2.11 -1.78 21.42
C SER A 217 -2.37 -0.30 21.20
N VAL A 218 -1.96 0.53 22.16
CA VAL A 218 -2.09 1.98 22.11
C VAL A 218 -0.75 2.65 22.42
N LYS A 219 -0.49 3.81 21.81
CA LYS A 219 0.72 4.57 22.09
C LYS A 219 0.70 5.10 23.54
N LYS A 220 1.81 4.98 24.29
CA LYS A 220 1.85 5.39 25.72
C LYS A 220 1.69 6.89 25.93
N ASP A 221 2.16 7.71 24.99
CA ASP A 221 2.11 9.17 25.02
C ASP A 221 0.81 9.74 24.46
N ASP A 222 0.14 9.03 23.54
CA ASP A 222 -1.17 9.41 23.01
C ASP A 222 -2.01 8.17 22.72
N GLN A 223 -2.93 7.87 23.63
CA GLN A 223 -3.79 6.68 23.57
C GLN A 223 -4.77 6.69 22.39
N ARG A 224 -4.90 7.80 21.64
CA ARG A 224 -5.73 7.87 20.43
C ARG A 224 -5.13 7.11 19.26
N HIS A 225 -3.84 6.82 19.30
CA HIS A 225 -3.15 6.04 18.28
C HIS A 225 -3.18 4.55 18.63
N GLU A 226 -4.06 3.83 17.95
CA GLU A 226 -4.20 2.38 18.05
C GLU A 226 -3.34 1.67 16.99
N ALA A 227 -2.85 0.48 17.33
CA ALA A 227 -2.13 -0.41 16.42
C ALA A 227 -2.40 -1.87 16.78
N LEU A 228 -2.32 -2.74 15.78
CA LEU A 228 -2.26 -4.18 15.97
C LEU A 228 -0.79 -4.57 16.20
N LEU A 229 -0.49 -5.06 17.39
CA LEU A 229 0.84 -5.56 17.75
C LEU A 229 0.86 -7.08 17.62
N ARG A 230 1.67 -7.63 16.71
CA ARG A 230 1.91 -9.07 16.58
C ARG A 230 3.23 -9.42 17.26
N ARG A 231 3.20 -10.42 18.15
CA ARG A 231 4.37 -10.95 18.86
C ARG A 231 4.64 -12.39 18.39
N TRP A 232 5.85 -12.65 17.90
CA TRP A 232 6.24 -13.97 17.42
C TRP A 232 6.75 -14.88 18.54
N ASP A 233 6.53 -16.17 18.37
CA ASP A 233 7.15 -17.24 19.15
C ASP A 233 7.71 -18.30 18.20
N PHE A 234 8.97 -18.10 17.80
CA PHE A 234 9.67 -19.03 16.91
C PHE A 234 9.95 -20.39 17.54
N SER A 235 9.71 -20.59 18.84
CA SER A 235 9.85 -21.92 19.45
C SER A 235 8.83 -22.92 18.88
N ALA A 236 7.69 -22.43 18.38
CA ALA A 236 6.71 -23.23 17.65
C ALA A 236 7.25 -23.82 16.34
N LEU A 237 8.34 -23.28 15.79
CA LEU A 237 8.98 -23.72 14.54
C LEU A 237 10.36 -24.33 14.79
N SER A 238 10.58 -24.93 15.96
CA SER A 238 11.83 -25.63 16.28
C SER A 238 12.14 -26.72 15.23
N GLY A 239 13.37 -26.74 14.71
CA GLY A 239 13.79 -27.64 13.63
C GLY A 239 13.52 -27.12 12.22
N ILE A 240 12.86 -25.96 12.09
CA ILE A 240 12.41 -25.38 10.82
C ILE A 240 12.89 -23.93 10.68
N ALA A 241 12.83 -23.17 11.78
CA ALA A 241 13.29 -21.79 11.88
C ALA A 241 14.37 -21.63 12.96
N ASP A 242 15.41 -22.46 12.89
CA ASP A 242 16.48 -22.49 13.89
C ASP A 242 17.48 -21.34 13.69
N THR A 243 17.68 -20.91 12.44
CA THR A 243 18.57 -19.80 12.08
C THR A 243 17.84 -18.46 11.97
N ILE A 244 18.57 -17.35 12.13
CA ILE A 244 18.04 -16.00 11.91
C ILE A 244 17.55 -15.84 10.46
N ASP A 245 18.26 -16.41 9.49
CA ASP A 245 17.87 -16.38 8.07
C ASP A 245 16.53 -17.10 7.82
N GLU A 246 16.31 -18.25 8.45
CA GLU A 246 15.04 -18.97 8.34
C GLU A 246 13.88 -18.19 8.97
N ARG A 247 14.08 -17.65 10.18
CA ARG A 247 13.09 -16.80 10.84
C ARG A 247 12.77 -15.57 9.99
N ALA A 248 13.78 -14.93 9.41
CA ALA A 248 13.62 -13.77 8.55
C ALA A 248 12.85 -14.06 7.27
N ARG A 249 13.07 -15.24 6.66
CA ARG A 249 12.30 -15.66 5.48
C ARG A 249 10.81 -15.81 5.76
N ILE A 250 10.45 -16.19 7.00
CA ILE A 250 9.06 -16.38 7.42
C ILE A 250 8.44 -15.05 7.87
N ALA A 251 9.05 -14.37 8.84
CA ALA A 251 8.49 -13.18 9.46
C ALA A 251 8.37 -11.99 8.50
N LEU A 252 9.36 -11.80 7.60
CA LEU A 252 9.34 -10.69 6.63
C LEU A 252 8.52 -10.99 5.39
N ARG A 253 7.86 -12.15 5.31
CA ARG A 253 7.13 -12.53 4.10
C ARG A 253 5.93 -11.63 3.84
N GLU A 254 5.12 -11.37 4.86
CA GLU A 254 3.97 -10.47 4.74
C GLU A 254 4.41 -9.06 4.31
N HIS A 255 5.50 -8.52 4.89
CA HIS A 255 6.07 -7.25 4.45
C HIS A 255 6.44 -7.23 2.95
N LYS A 256 6.96 -8.33 2.39
CA LYS A 256 7.28 -8.41 0.96
C LYS A 256 6.02 -8.45 0.09
N VAL A 257 4.99 -9.17 0.51
CA VAL A 257 3.70 -9.20 -0.19
C VAL A 257 3.07 -7.81 -0.21
N LEU A 258 3.05 -7.13 0.93
CA LEU A 258 2.51 -5.77 1.05
C LEU A 258 3.32 -4.77 0.22
N GLY A 259 4.65 -4.88 0.22
CA GLY A 259 5.51 -4.07 -0.65
C GLY A 259 5.24 -4.29 -2.14
N PHE A 260 5.01 -5.53 -2.56
CA PHE A 260 4.62 -5.86 -3.94
C PHE A 260 3.25 -5.28 -4.29
N ILE A 261 2.24 -5.42 -3.41
CA ILE A 261 0.91 -4.84 -3.62
C ILE A 261 1.00 -3.32 -3.81
N HIS A 262 1.75 -2.63 -2.94
CA HIS A 262 1.97 -1.19 -3.02
C HIS A 262 2.63 -0.77 -4.34
N GLU A 263 3.66 -1.49 -4.80
CA GLU A 263 4.36 -1.19 -6.07
C GLU A 263 3.45 -1.35 -7.29
N GLN A 264 2.55 -2.34 -7.29
CA GLN A 264 1.65 -2.58 -8.42
C GLN A 264 0.40 -1.68 -8.39
N ASN A 265 -0.16 -1.41 -7.21
CA ASN A 265 -1.34 -0.57 -7.05
C ASN A 265 -1.40 0.08 -5.65
N GLU A 266 -0.94 1.32 -5.54
CA GLU A 266 -0.96 2.12 -4.32
C GLU A 266 -2.37 2.28 -3.70
N GLN A 267 -3.44 2.24 -4.50
CA GLN A 267 -4.81 2.40 -3.98
C GLN A 267 -5.21 1.27 -3.02
N LEU A 268 -4.62 0.08 -3.18
CA LEU A 268 -4.85 -1.08 -2.32
C LEU A 268 -4.23 -0.92 -0.93
N ASP A 269 -3.44 0.13 -0.68
CA ASP A 269 -2.95 0.42 0.67
C ASP A 269 -4.09 0.73 1.64
N SER A 270 -5.22 1.21 1.13
CA SER A 270 -6.44 1.43 1.91
C SER A 270 -7.22 0.15 2.22
N VAL A 271 -6.92 -0.94 1.49
CA VAL A 271 -7.55 -2.25 1.55
C VAL A 271 -6.80 -3.19 2.50
N VAL A 272 -5.47 -3.15 2.50
CA VAL A 272 -4.66 -4.03 3.37
C VAL A 272 -4.18 -3.30 4.62
N LEU A 273 -4.02 -4.00 5.74
CA LEU A 273 -3.45 -3.40 6.95
C LEU A 273 -1.97 -3.07 6.75
N GLN A 274 -1.68 -1.77 6.82
CA GLN A 274 -0.34 -1.24 6.55
C GLN A 274 0.60 -1.42 7.75
N PRO A 275 1.86 -1.85 7.53
CA PRO A 275 2.85 -1.94 8.59
C PRO A 275 3.27 -0.54 9.07
N LEU A 276 3.43 -0.37 10.38
CA LEU A 276 3.97 0.84 11.01
C LEU A 276 5.50 0.80 11.16
N SER A 277 6.12 -0.34 10.87
CA SER A 277 7.56 -0.53 10.91
C SER A 277 8.04 -1.45 9.80
N HIS A 278 9.27 -1.23 9.33
CA HIS A 278 9.90 -2.02 8.28
C HIS A 278 11.13 -2.75 8.84
N PRO A 279 10.93 -3.88 9.52
CA PRO A 279 12.03 -4.63 10.11
C PRO A 279 12.92 -5.26 9.03
N THR A 280 14.21 -5.33 9.35
CA THR A 280 15.23 -6.00 8.55
C THR A 280 15.54 -7.38 9.10
N ARG A 281 16.36 -8.15 8.39
CA ARG A 281 16.84 -9.47 8.83
C ARG A 281 17.46 -9.41 10.22
N ASP A 282 18.24 -8.38 10.51
CA ASP A 282 19.03 -8.31 11.73
C ASP A 282 18.19 -7.91 12.96
N ASP A 283 16.98 -7.36 12.73
CA ASP A 283 15.98 -7.07 13.76
C ASP A 283 15.26 -8.33 14.28
N ILE A 284 15.46 -9.48 13.63
CA ILE A 284 14.71 -10.70 13.92
C ILE A 284 15.43 -11.51 14.98
N ASP A 285 14.95 -11.37 16.21
CA ASP A 285 15.37 -12.12 17.37
C ASP A 285 14.26 -13.04 17.90
N ALA A 286 14.43 -13.56 19.12
CA ALA A 286 13.45 -14.44 19.75
C ALA A 286 12.20 -13.69 20.26
N ASP A 287 12.24 -12.35 20.30
CA ASP A 287 11.21 -11.45 20.81
C ASP A 287 10.59 -10.59 19.68
N PHE A 288 10.77 -11.01 18.44
CA PHE A 288 10.40 -10.22 17.27
C PHE A 288 8.91 -9.81 17.31
N CYS A 289 8.68 -8.51 17.10
CA CYS A 289 7.35 -7.91 17.13
C CYS A 289 7.12 -7.08 15.86
N GLU A 290 5.89 -7.13 15.37
CA GLU A 290 5.42 -6.32 14.25
C GLU A 290 4.30 -5.39 14.71
N LEU A 291 4.20 -4.23 14.07
CA LEU A 291 3.15 -3.26 14.29
C LEU A 291 2.44 -2.97 12.98
N TYR A 292 1.12 -3.05 12.99
CA TYR A 292 0.25 -2.70 11.88
C TYR A 292 -0.72 -1.60 12.30
N ARG A 293 -1.04 -0.70 11.36
CA ARG A 293 -2.01 0.37 11.58
C ARG A 293 -3.38 -0.27 11.74
N LEU A 294 -4.04 -0.02 12.87
CA LEU A 294 -5.39 -0.49 13.13
C LEU A 294 -6.33 0.72 13.31
N PRO A 295 -7.25 0.99 12.37
CA PRO A 295 -8.28 2.00 12.54
C PRO A 295 -9.15 1.75 13.77
N SER A 296 -9.43 2.78 14.56
CA SER A 296 -10.06 2.66 15.89
C SER A 296 -11.49 2.12 15.92
N ARG A 297 -12.16 2.06 14.77
CA ARG A 297 -13.55 1.59 14.62
C ARG A 297 -13.67 0.22 13.97
N GLN A 298 -12.58 -0.34 13.49
CA GLN A 298 -12.60 -1.66 12.85
C GLN A 298 -12.56 -2.77 13.89
N LEU A 299 -13.41 -3.79 13.69
CA LEU A 299 -13.45 -5.01 14.49
C LEU A 299 -13.14 -6.21 13.60
N ARG A 300 -12.56 -7.27 14.17
CA ARG A 300 -12.31 -8.52 13.43
C ARG A 300 -13.65 -9.20 13.09
N LEU A 301 -13.71 -9.98 12.00
CA LEU A 301 -14.96 -10.53 11.45
C LEU A 301 -15.90 -11.13 12.50
N ASN A 302 -15.43 -12.07 13.32
CA ASN A 302 -16.29 -12.72 14.32
C ASN A 302 -16.82 -11.74 15.38
N GLU A 303 -15.97 -10.83 15.86
CA GLU A 303 -16.38 -9.82 16.83
C GLU A 303 -17.41 -8.86 16.21
N PHE A 304 -17.21 -8.49 14.94
CA PHE A 304 -18.14 -7.65 14.19
C PHE A 304 -19.51 -8.33 14.01
N ILE A 305 -19.53 -9.60 13.57
CA ILE A 305 -20.76 -10.38 13.37
C ILE A 305 -21.50 -10.57 14.70
N GLN A 306 -20.79 -10.94 15.78
CA GLN A 306 -21.40 -11.09 17.09
C GLN A 306 -22.00 -9.79 17.64
N ARG A 307 -21.37 -8.65 17.34
CA ARG A 307 -21.77 -7.35 17.89
C ARG A 307 -22.82 -6.63 17.06
N PHE A 308 -22.77 -6.76 15.74
CA PHE A 308 -23.60 -5.97 14.82
C PHE A 308 -24.36 -6.83 13.80
N GLY A 309 -24.09 -8.14 13.72
CA GLY A 309 -24.67 -9.00 12.69
C GLY A 309 -26.19 -9.03 12.71
N GLU A 310 -26.80 -9.19 13.89
CA GLU A 310 -28.27 -9.18 14.06
C GLU A 310 -28.91 -7.83 13.74
N ASP A 311 -28.18 -6.73 13.98
CA ASP A 311 -28.63 -5.36 13.70
C ASP A 311 -28.58 -5.01 12.19
N LEU A 312 -27.81 -5.74 11.39
CA LEU A 312 -27.63 -5.47 9.96
C LEU A 312 -28.74 -6.13 9.14
N GLU A 313 -29.37 -5.33 8.28
CA GLU A 313 -30.27 -5.85 7.26
C GLU A 313 -29.51 -6.72 6.26
N PHE A 314 -30.20 -7.67 5.62
CA PHE A 314 -29.59 -8.55 4.63
C PHE A 314 -28.94 -7.77 3.47
N CYS A 315 -29.53 -6.64 3.06
CA CYS A 315 -28.97 -5.76 2.03
C CYS A 315 -27.63 -5.13 2.47
N GLU A 316 -27.49 -4.77 3.75
CA GLU A 316 -26.24 -4.23 4.30
C GLU A 316 -25.17 -5.33 4.34
N ARG A 317 -25.53 -6.55 4.70
CA ARG A 317 -24.62 -7.73 4.64
C ARG A 317 -24.16 -8.00 3.21
N VAL A 318 -25.05 -7.90 2.22
CA VAL A 318 -24.70 -7.99 0.79
C VAL A 318 -23.71 -6.90 0.38
N ASN A 319 -23.83 -5.68 0.89
CA ASN A 319 -22.85 -4.62 0.60
C ASN A 319 -21.46 -4.95 1.16
N PHE A 320 -21.36 -5.51 2.37
CA PHE A 320 -20.08 -6.02 2.87
C PHE A 320 -19.50 -7.11 1.97
N VAL A 321 -20.32 -8.05 1.50
CA VAL A 321 -19.87 -9.11 0.57
C VAL A 321 -19.35 -8.53 -0.74
N LYS A 322 -20.04 -7.55 -1.32
CA LYS A 322 -19.59 -6.87 -2.56
C LYS A 322 -18.24 -6.19 -2.39
N VAL A 323 -18.05 -5.46 -1.28
CA VAL A 323 -16.76 -4.81 -0.97
C VAL A 323 -15.66 -5.85 -0.76
N LEU A 324 -15.95 -6.93 -0.02
CA LEU A 324 -15.01 -8.02 0.24
C LEU A 324 -14.54 -8.68 -1.06
N LEU A 325 -15.50 -9.04 -1.92
CA LEU A 325 -15.23 -9.65 -3.22
C LEU A 325 -14.49 -8.68 -4.16
N SER A 326 -14.79 -7.38 -4.13
CA SER A 326 -14.04 -6.37 -4.88
C SER A 326 -12.57 -6.35 -4.47
N HIS A 327 -12.29 -6.28 -3.17
CA HIS A 327 -10.92 -6.30 -2.66
C HIS A 327 -10.18 -7.59 -3.03
N ALA A 328 -10.83 -8.74 -2.90
CA ALA A 328 -10.24 -10.02 -3.29
C ALA A 328 -9.99 -10.10 -4.81
N ALA A 329 -10.89 -9.56 -5.63
CA ALA A 329 -10.74 -9.50 -7.08
C ALA A 329 -9.56 -8.61 -7.48
N ASP A 330 -9.41 -7.44 -6.86
CA ASP A 330 -8.29 -6.54 -7.13
C ASP A 330 -6.94 -7.20 -6.77
N LEU A 331 -6.88 -7.95 -5.67
CA LEU A 331 -5.69 -8.73 -5.30
C LEU A 331 -5.40 -9.86 -6.31
N HIS A 332 -6.43 -10.59 -6.74
CA HIS A 332 -6.28 -11.67 -7.72
C HIS A 332 -5.83 -11.15 -9.10
N ASP A 333 -6.30 -9.98 -9.52
CA ASP A 333 -5.89 -9.32 -10.78
C ASP A 333 -4.40 -8.93 -10.76
N LEU A 334 -3.85 -8.62 -9.59
CA LEU A 334 -2.39 -8.44 -9.39
C LEU A 334 -1.61 -9.76 -9.34
N GLY A 335 -2.29 -10.90 -9.44
CA GLY A 335 -1.70 -12.23 -9.30
C GLY A 335 -1.39 -12.62 -7.85
N VAL A 336 -2.02 -11.96 -6.86
CA VAL A 336 -1.86 -12.25 -5.44
C VAL A 336 -3.04 -13.09 -4.93
N ALA A 337 -2.73 -14.25 -4.35
CA ALA A 337 -3.72 -15.09 -3.65
C ALA A 337 -3.37 -15.16 -2.16
N HIS A 338 -4.32 -14.91 -1.27
CA HIS A 338 -4.15 -14.84 0.17
C HIS A 338 -3.84 -16.20 0.81
N ARG A 339 -4.56 -17.27 0.44
CA ARG A 339 -4.38 -18.69 0.80
C ARG A 339 -4.62 -19.13 2.24
N ASP A 340 -4.96 -18.19 3.11
CA ASP A 340 -5.34 -18.41 4.52
C ASP A 340 -6.54 -17.53 4.91
N ILE A 341 -7.53 -17.43 4.01
CA ILE A 341 -8.74 -16.64 4.23
C ILE A 341 -9.62 -17.31 5.29
N SER A 342 -9.93 -16.59 6.36
CA SER A 342 -10.90 -16.98 7.39
C SER A 342 -11.35 -15.75 8.21
N ASP A 343 -11.93 -15.98 9.38
CA ASP A 343 -12.40 -14.93 10.27
C ASP A 343 -11.28 -14.04 10.84
N HIS A 344 -10.04 -14.54 10.89
CA HIS A 344 -8.89 -13.77 11.36
C HIS A 344 -8.36 -12.77 10.34
N THR A 345 -8.71 -12.95 9.07
CA THR A 345 -8.19 -12.19 7.92
C THR A 345 -8.81 -10.80 7.81
N PHE A 346 -10.09 -10.66 8.13
CA PHE A 346 -10.89 -9.48 7.80
C PHE A 346 -11.22 -8.59 9.00
N TRP A 347 -11.14 -7.28 8.75
CA TRP A 347 -11.47 -6.21 9.69
C TRP A 347 -12.59 -5.35 9.12
N LEU A 348 -13.71 -5.22 9.82
CA LEU A 348 -14.94 -4.60 9.34
C LEU A 348 -15.30 -3.35 10.15
N GLU A 349 -15.83 -2.33 9.46
CA GLU A 349 -16.39 -1.11 10.04
C GLU A 349 -17.67 -0.72 9.27
N ARG A 350 -18.69 -0.21 9.99
CA ARG A 350 -19.93 0.30 9.37
C ARG A 350 -19.70 1.65 8.66
N PRO A 351 -20.33 1.92 7.51
CA PRO A 351 -21.42 1.13 6.92
C PRO A 351 -20.96 -0.11 6.11
N SER A 352 -19.79 -0.07 5.44
CA SER A 352 -19.33 -1.19 4.59
C SER A 352 -17.82 -1.15 4.30
N LYS A 353 -16.99 -0.81 5.29
CA LYS A 353 -15.52 -0.76 5.12
C LYS A 353 -14.90 -2.09 5.56
N ILE A 354 -14.01 -2.63 4.73
CA ILE A 354 -13.30 -3.89 4.97
C ILE A 354 -11.80 -3.69 4.77
N SER A 355 -10.98 -4.23 5.67
CA SER A 355 -9.54 -4.33 5.50
C SER A 355 -9.04 -5.76 5.67
N ILE A 356 -7.95 -6.11 4.99
CA ILE A 356 -7.38 -7.47 4.90
C ILE A 356 -6.02 -7.51 5.58
N SER A 357 -5.73 -8.58 6.32
CA SER A 357 -4.45 -8.83 6.99
C SER A 357 -4.08 -10.31 6.99
N GLY A 358 -2.82 -10.65 7.25
CA GLY A 358 -2.40 -12.04 7.43
C GLY A 358 -1.82 -12.69 6.18
N PHE A 359 -1.01 -11.96 5.41
CA PHE A 359 -0.44 -12.41 4.13
C PHE A 359 0.75 -13.39 4.25
N LEU A 360 0.91 -14.06 5.40
CA LEU A 360 2.03 -14.97 5.67
C LEU A 360 2.12 -16.13 4.66
N THR A 361 0.98 -16.67 4.21
CA THR A 361 0.94 -17.84 3.32
C THR A 361 0.65 -17.50 1.86
N SER A 362 0.55 -16.21 1.55
CA SER A 362 0.08 -15.73 0.26
C SER A 362 1.02 -16.12 -0.88
N TYR A 363 0.43 -16.34 -2.05
CA TYR A 363 1.12 -16.48 -3.31
C TYR A 363 1.21 -15.12 -4.01
N PHE A 364 2.36 -14.84 -4.62
CA PHE A 364 2.53 -13.71 -5.53
C PHE A 364 3.71 -13.99 -6.50
N PRO A 365 3.79 -13.29 -7.65
CA PRO A 365 4.69 -13.66 -8.75
C PRO A 365 6.18 -13.78 -8.41
N GLU A 366 6.73 -12.91 -7.54
CA GLU A 366 8.18 -12.87 -7.29
C GLU A 366 8.70 -14.02 -6.42
N LEU A 367 7.88 -14.49 -5.48
CA LEU A 367 8.28 -15.44 -4.44
C LEU A 367 7.51 -16.75 -4.50
N GLY A 368 6.49 -16.84 -5.36
CA GLY A 368 5.63 -18.00 -5.50
C GLY A 368 4.97 -18.38 -4.18
N THR A 369 4.88 -19.68 -3.91
CA THR A 369 4.21 -20.23 -2.72
C THR A 369 5.19 -20.60 -1.61
N VAL A 370 4.70 -20.71 -0.36
CA VAL A 370 5.47 -21.24 0.78
C VAL A 370 5.66 -22.77 0.77
N GLY A 371 5.20 -23.47 -0.28
CA GLY A 371 5.38 -24.92 -0.41
C GLY A 371 4.92 -25.71 0.82
N SER A 372 5.78 -26.60 1.33
CA SER A 372 5.52 -27.47 2.49
C SER A 372 5.40 -26.73 3.83
N LEU A 373 5.83 -25.47 3.92
CA LEU A 373 5.71 -24.67 5.14
C LEU A 373 4.30 -24.13 5.35
N ARG A 374 3.44 -24.14 4.32
CA ARG A 374 2.09 -23.56 4.39
C ARG A 374 1.31 -24.07 5.59
N ASP A 375 1.33 -25.37 5.83
CA ASP A 375 0.47 -26.00 6.84
C ASP A 375 0.86 -25.62 8.28
N GLN A 376 2.11 -25.19 8.48
CA GLN A 376 2.64 -24.74 9.77
C GLN A 376 2.49 -23.22 9.98
N LEU A 377 2.33 -22.47 8.88
CA LEU A 377 2.21 -21.00 8.90
C LEU A 377 0.78 -20.50 8.83
N ARG A 378 -0.14 -21.31 8.29
CA ARG A 378 -1.56 -20.95 8.17
C ARG A 378 -2.20 -20.87 9.55
N ALA A 379 -2.99 -19.84 9.77
CA ALA A 379 -3.76 -19.70 10.99
C ALA A 379 -5.12 -20.43 10.87
N SER A 380 -5.68 -20.56 9.67
CA SER A 380 -6.88 -21.34 9.44
C SER A 380 -6.59 -22.85 9.45
N LYS A 381 -7.40 -23.60 10.22
CA LYS A 381 -7.39 -25.07 10.23
C LYS A 381 -8.37 -25.69 9.23
N THR A 382 -9.02 -24.88 8.38
CA THR A 382 -9.91 -25.38 7.33
C THR A 382 -9.17 -26.33 6.40
N ILE A 383 -9.75 -27.51 6.23
CA ILE A 383 -9.31 -28.49 5.22
C ILE A 383 -9.90 -28.05 3.90
N LEU A 384 -9.05 -27.90 2.89
CA LEU A 384 -9.47 -27.61 1.53
C LEU A 384 -9.81 -28.91 0.80
N PRO A 385 -10.78 -28.93 -0.12
CA PRO A 385 -11.13 -30.14 -0.89
C PRO A 385 -9.91 -30.79 -1.56
N GLU A 386 -8.97 -29.99 -2.07
CA GLU A 386 -7.76 -30.47 -2.76
C GLU A 386 -6.72 -31.10 -1.84
N ASP A 387 -6.79 -30.77 -0.55
CA ASP A 387 -5.89 -31.31 0.46
C ASP A 387 -6.56 -32.53 1.17
N SER A 388 -7.76 -32.93 0.74
CA SER A 388 -8.51 -34.09 1.24
C SER A 388 -8.38 -35.31 0.32
N GLU A 389 -8.81 -36.49 0.80
CA GLU A 389 -8.83 -37.72 -0.02
C GLU A 389 -9.72 -37.60 -1.27
N ILE A 390 -10.78 -36.79 -1.22
CA ILE A 390 -11.75 -36.61 -2.31
C ILE A 390 -11.14 -35.83 -3.48
N GLY A 391 -10.29 -34.83 -3.20
CA GLY A 391 -9.65 -33.99 -4.21
C GLY A 391 -8.20 -34.36 -4.50
N GLN A 392 -7.70 -35.46 -3.94
CA GLN A 392 -6.29 -35.84 -4.08
C GLN A 392 -5.95 -36.15 -5.54
N GLY A 393 -5.10 -35.32 -6.15
CA GLY A 393 -4.67 -35.46 -7.55
C GLY A 393 -5.36 -34.52 -8.54
N GLU A 394 -6.39 -33.78 -8.11
CA GLU A 394 -7.04 -32.76 -8.92
C GLU A 394 -6.16 -31.51 -9.05
N ALA A 395 -6.04 -30.99 -10.28
CA ALA A 395 -5.29 -29.77 -10.52
C ALA A 395 -6.06 -28.55 -9.99
N SER A 396 -5.44 -27.80 -9.09
CA SER A 396 -5.99 -26.56 -8.53
C SER A 396 -4.92 -25.49 -8.43
N ASP A 397 -5.35 -24.24 -8.49
CA ASP A 397 -4.50 -23.06 -8.40
C ASP A 397 -4.77 -22.28 -7.09
N PRO A 398 -3.87 -21.38 -6.69
CA PRO A 398 -4.04 -20.58 -5.47
C PRO A 398 -5.35 -19.76 -5.42
N PHE A 399 -5.87 -19.32 -6.56
CA PHE A 399 -7.04 -18.45 -6.64
C PHE A 399 -8.33 -19.22 -6.43
N ARG A 400 -8.45 -20.44 -6.97
CA ARG A 400 -9.60 -21.33 -6.73
C ARG A 400 -9.69 -21.77 -5.26
N ARG A 401 -8.54 -21.94 -4.60
CA ARG A 401 -8.49 -22.20 -3.15
C ARG A 401 -9.05 -21.02 -2.35
N ASP A 402 -8.71 -19.79 -2.76
CA ASP A 402 -9.26 -18.58 -2.15
C ASP A 402 -10.77 -18.44 -2.42
N VAL A 403 -11.26 -18.75 -3.62
CA VAL A 403 -12.70 -18.75 -3.94
C VAL A 403 -13.49 -19.61 -2.95
N TYR A 404 -13.01 -20.81 -2.65
CA TYR A 404 -13.65 -21.70 -1.68
C TYR A 404 -13.69 -21.09 -0.27
N LEU A 405 -12.56 -20.55 0.21
CA LEU A 405 -12.48 -19.92 1.53
C LEU A 405 -13.30 -18.61 1.62
N LEU A 406 -13.33 -17.83 0.54
CA LEU A 406 -14.17 -16.64 0.40
C LEU A 406 -15.65 -17.02 0.52
N ALA A 407 -16.08 -18.10 -0.11
CA ALA A 407 -17.45 -18.58 -0.02
C ALA A 407 -17.85 -18.92 1.43
N VAL A 408 -16.95 -19.55 2.19
CA VAL A 408 -17.15 -19.83 3.64
C VAL A 408 -17.34 -18.54 4.43
N VAL A 409 -16.49 -17.53 4.20
CA VAL A 409 -16.59 -16.22 4.87
C VAL A 409 -17.84 -15.46 4.46
N ILE A 410 -18.21 -15.49 3.18
CA ILE A 410 -19.39 -14.83 2.64
C ILE A 410 -20.67 -15.45 3.20
N HIS A 411 -20.72 -16.77 3.33
CA HIS A 411 -21.80 -17.46 4.02
C HIS A 411 -21.93 -16.97 5.47
N HIS A 412 -20.80 -16.82 6.18
CA HIS A 412 -20.78 -16.29 7.54
C HIS A 412 -21.32 -14.85 7.61
N ILE A 413 -20.96 -13.99 6.67
CA ILE A 413 -21.45 -12.60 6.62
C ILE A 413 -22.95 -12.55 6.33
N LEU A 414 -23.43 -13.31 5.34
CA LEU A 414 -24.84 -13.25 4.91
C LEU A 414 -25.78 -13.87 5.95
N PHE A 415 -25.42 -15.05 6.46
CA PHE A 415 -26.30 -15.89 7.29
C PHE A 415 -25.92 -15.89 8.77
N LEU A 416 -24.91 -15.11 9.18
CA LEU A 416 -24.39 -15.03 10.56
C LEU A 416 -23.92 -16.38 11.14
N GLN A 417 -23.62 -17.34 10.26
CA GLN A 417 -23.08 -18.65 10.63
C GLN A 417 -22.20 -19.21 9.51
N ALA A 418 -21.20 -20.01 9.84
CA ALA A 418 -20.42 -20.73 8.84
C ALA A 418 -21.28 -21.82 8.13
N PRO A 419 -20.91 -22.25 6.90
CA PRO A 419 -21.55 -23.40 6.26
C PRO A 419 -21.38 -24.66 7.10
N LYS A 420 -22.25 -25.66 6.87
CA LYS A 420 -22.09 -26.98 7.49
C LYS A 420 -20.86 -27.69 6.93
N GLN A 421 -20.29 -28.57 7.74
CA GLN A 421 -19.20 -29.44 7.36
C GLN A 421 -19.68 -30.88 7.19
N GLU A 422 -19.28 -31.51 6.10
CA GLU A 422 -19.41 -32.95 5.83
C GLU A 422 -18.00 -33.51 5.65
N ASP A 423 -17.63 -34.54 6.39
CA ASP A 423 -16.27 -35.10 6.42
C ASP A 423 -15.15 -34.05 6.57
N SER A 424 -15.40 -33.03 7.40
CA SER A 424 -14.50 -31.88 7.66
C SER A 424 -14.34 -30.88 6.49
N LEU A 425 -15.11 -31.03 5.41
CA LEU A 425 -15.17 -30.09 4.29
C LEU A 425 -16.45 -29.26 4.38
N PHE A 426 -16.33 -27.95 4.17
CA PHE A 426 -17.50 -27.09 4.03
C PHE A 426 -18.24 -27.38 2.73
N VAL A 427 -19.53 -27.58 2.85
CA VAL A 427 -20.43 -27.83 1.72
C VAL A 427 -21.61 -26.88 1.78
N TRP A 428 -22.14 -26.52 0.61
CA TRP A 428 -23.35 -25.72 0.55
C TRP A 428 -24.54 -26.50 1.11
N ASN A 429 -25.30 -25.85 1.98
CA ASN A 429 -26.58 -26.32 2.48
C ASN A 429 -27.44 -25.10 2.77
N SER A 430 -28.70 -25.11 2.33
CA SER A 430 -29.61 -24.00 2.63
C SER A 430 -29.76 -23.83 4.15
N PRO A 431 -29.46 -22.65 4.71
CA PRO A 431 -29.73 -22.35 6.11
C PRO A 431 -31.23 -22.52 6.43
N THR A 432 -31.56 -23.10 7.58
CA THR A 432 -32.96 -23.33 7.97
C THR A 432 -33.69 -22.05 8.35
N ASP A 433 -32.96 -21.05 8.86
CA ASP A 433 -33.53 -19.81 9.39
C ASP A 433 -33.61 -18.69 8.35
N PHE A 434 -33.19 -18.94 7.11
CA PHE A 434 -33.14 -17.95 6.03
C PHE A 434 -33.83 -18.47 4.78
N GLU A 435 -34.65 -17.62 4.17
CA GLU A 435 -35.14 -17.83 2.81
C GLU A 435 -34.04 -17.44 1.83
N VAL A 436 -33.53 -18.41 1.06
CA VAL A 436 -32.42 -18.20 0.13
C VAL A 436 -32.92 -18.17 -1.30
N ASP A 437 -32.54 -17.13 -2.02
CA ASP A 437 -32.79 -17.03 -3.47
C ASP A 437 -32.17 -18.22 -4.22
N PRO A 438 -32.89 -18.90 -5.13
CA PRO A 438 -32.37 -20.06 -5.86
C PRO A 438 -31.09 -19.78 -6.66
N GLN A 439 -30.92 -18.57 -7.19
CA GLN A 439 -29.70 -18.17 -7.89
C GLN A 439 -28.53 -18.00 -6.92
N LEU A 440 -28.77 -17.49 -5.70
CA LEU A 440 -27.76 -17.47 -4.64
C LEU A 440 -27.40 -18.87 -4.16
N SER A 441 -28.36 -19.80 -4.08
CA SER A 441 -28.07 -21.23 -3.81
C SER A 441 -27.12 -21.79 -4.86
N THR A 442 -27.45 -21.61 -6.15
CA THR A 442 -26.63 -22.07 -7.27
C THR A 442 -25.23 -21.45 -7.25
N TRP A 443 -25.14 -20.17 -6.86
CA TRP A 443 -23.87 -19.47 -6.74
C TRP A 443 -22.99 -20.08 -5.64
N PHE A 444 -23.57 -20.41 -4.46
CA PHE A 444 -22.84 -21.08 -3.39
C PHE A 444 -22.47 -22.53 -3.74
N GLU A 445 -23.34 -23.27 -4.43
CA GLU A 445 -23.04 -24.60 -4.95
C GLU A 445 -21.81 -24.57 -5.84
N THR A 446 -21.73 -23.58 -6.74
CA THR A 446 -20.56 -23.36 -7.61
C THR A 446 -19.33 -22.97 -6.80
N ALA A 447 -19.44 -22.04 -5.85
CA ALA A 447 -18.31 -21.54 -5.09
C ALA A 447 -17.71 -22.56 -4.10
N LEU A 448 -18.56 -23.44 -3.54
CA LEU A 448 -18.20 -24.50 -2.60
C LEU A 448 -18.05 -25.89 -3.27
N ASP A 449 -17.98 -25.95 -4.61
CA ASP A 449 -17.77 -27.20 -5.32
C ASP A 449 -16.46 -27.87 -4.88
N LEU A 450 -16.56 -29.16 -4.52
CA LEU A 450 -15.43 -29.95 -4.06
C LEU A 450 -14.39 -30.15 -5.18
N ILE A 451 -14.83 -30.16 -6.45
CA ILE A 451 -13.96 -30.24 -7.62
C ILE A 451 -13.48 -28.84 -8.00
N PRO A 452 -12.17 -28.56 -7.99
CA PRO A 452 -11.63 -27.22 -8.29
C PRO A 452 -12.09 -26.64 -9.62
N ALA A 453 -12.19 -27.47 -10.66
CA ALA A 453 -12.61 -27.04 -12.00
C ALA A 453 -14.08 -26.57 -12.06
N GLY A 454 -14.93 -27.02 -11.13
CA GLY A 454 -16.34 -26.60 -11.01
C GLY A 454 -16.51 -25.22 -10.36
N ARG A 455 -15.49 -24.75 -9.62
CA ARG A 455 -15.50 -23.43 -8.99
C ARG A 455 -15.26 -22.29 -9.99
N PHE A 456 -15.61 -21.08 -9.58
CA PHE A 456 -15.12 -19.86 -10.23
C PHE A 456 -13.59 -19.88 -10.31
N SER A 457 -13.03 -19.38 -11.42
CA SER A 457 -11.57 -19.39 -11.64
C SER A 457 -10.82 -18.51 -10.65
N ASP A 458 -11.44 -17.41 -10.22
CA ASP A 458 -10.85 -16.37 -9.39
C ASP A 458 -11.95 -15.51 -8.75
N ALA A 459 -11.54 -14.61 -7.85
CA ALA A 459 -12.43 -13.70 -7.15
C ALA A 459 -13.11 -12.68 -8.08
N ARG A 460 -12.50 -12.30 -9.22
CA ARG A 460 -13.12 -11.38 -10.20
C ARG A 460 -14.31 -12.03 -10.89
N THR A 461 -14.17 -13.29 -11.30
CA THR A 461 -15.23 -14.09 -11.88
C THR A 461 -16.34 -14.37 -10.87
N MET A 462 -15.96 -14.70 -9.63
CA MET A 462 -16.87 -14.89 -8.51
C MET A 462 -17.67 -13.60 -8.20
N LEU A 463 -17.02 -12.43 -8.20
CA LEU A 463 -17.65 -11.12 -8.02
C LEU A 463 -18.62 -10.78 -9.15
N ASN A 464 -18.20 -10.96 -10.40
CA ASN A 464 -19.04 -10.68 -11.56
C ASN A 464 -20.32 -11.52 -11.50
N SER A 465 -20.20 -12.81 -11.18
CA SER A 465 -21.36 -13.69 -10.99
C SER A 465 -22.20 -13.33 -9.77
N PHE A 466 -21.61 -12.82 -8.69
CA PHE A 466 -22.38 -12.35 -7.53
C PHE A 466 -23.16 -11.06 -7.86
N ASN A 467 -22.57 -10.15 -8.64
CA ASN A 467 -23.19 -8.89 -9.05
C ASN A 467 -24.38 -9.06 -10.00
N THR A 468 -24.47 -10.19 -10.71
CA THR A 468 -25.66 -10.52 -11.52
C THR A 468 -26.84 -10.99 -10.68
N LEU A 469 -26.62 -11.37 -9.42
CA LEU A 469 -27.69 -11.79 -8.51
C LEU A 469 -28.44 -10.55 -8.02
N SER A 470 -29.77 -10.57 -8.11
CA SER A 470 -30.65 -9.50 -7.61
C SER A 470 -30.79 -9.54 -6.07
N LEU A 471 -29.67 -9.56 -5.35
CA LEU A 471 -29.62 -9.69 -3.88
C LEU A 471 -29.62 -8.33 -3.20
N GLY A 472 -30.34 -8.23 -2.08
CA GLY A 472 -30.44 -7.00 -1.29
C GLY A 472 -31.58 -6.07 -1.70
N TYR A 473 -32.42 -6.51 -2.64
CA TYR A 473 -33.72 -5.90 -2.91
C TYR A 473 -34.79 -6.95 -2.57
N PRO A 474 -35.47 -6.86 -1.42
CA PRO A 474 -36.75 -7.54 -1.32
C PRO A 474 -37.62 -7.08 -2.51
N GLU A 475 -38.55 -7.93 -2.95
CA GLU A 475 -39.70 -7.55 -3.78
C GLU A 475 -40.65 -6.56 -3.05
N LYS A 476 -40.07 -5.54 -2.42
CA LYS A 476 -40.69 -4.28 -2.05
C LYS A 476 -39.84 -3.19 -2.67
N THR A 477 -40.22 -2.83 -3.88
CA THR A 477 -39.90 -1.58 -4.54
C THR A 477 -40.30 -0.43 -3.61
N GLY A 478 -39.38 -0.04 -2.74
CA GLY A 478 -39.53 1.09 -1.83
C GLY A 478 -38.51 2.14 -2.19
N ILE A 479 -38.75 2.88 -3.27
CA ILE A 479 -38.00 4.11 -3.53
C ILE A 479 -38.16 5.01 -2.31
N ASP A 480 -37.08 5.37 -1.64
CA ASP A 480 -37.13 6.37 -0.57
C ASP A 480 -37.44 7.74 -1.19
N LEU A 481 -38.72 8.09 -1.22
CA LEU A 481 -39.21 9.36 -1.79
C LEU A 481 -38.51 10.58 -1.16
N ARG A 482 -37.97 10.47 0.05
CA ARG A 482 -37.21 11.55 0.70
C ARG A 482 -35.98 11.97 -0.10
N ARG A 483 -35.42 11.09 -0.94
CA ARG A 483 -34.30 11.42 -1.83
C ARG A 483 -34.68 12.39 -2.95
N PHE A 484 -35.97 12.53 -3.26
CA PHE A 484 -36.48 13.45 -4.28
C PHE A 484 -36.95 14.79 -3.72
N GLU A 485 -37.09 14.92 -2.40
CA GLU A 485 -37.46 16.20 -1.76
C GLU A 485 -36.50 17.35 -2.12
N PRO A 486 -35.17 17.16 -2.20
CA PRO A 486 -34.27 18.22 -2.65
C PRO A 486 -34.51 18.71 -4.09
N TYR A 487 -35.21 17.92 -4.91
CA TYR A 487 -35.51 18.20 -6.32
C TYR A 487 -36.95 18.65 -6.53
N ARG A 488 -37.77 18.69 -5.48
CA ARG A 488 -39.16 19.11 -5.57
C ARG A 488 -39.23 20.61 -5.87
N SER A 489 -40.01 20.97 -6.88
CA SER A 489 -40.25 22.35 -7.28
C SER A 489 -41.73 22.65 -7.27
N GLU A 490 -42.12 23.73 -6.59
CA GLU A 490 -43.50 24.27 -6.66
C GLU A 490 -43.76 25.05 -7.95
N LEU A 491 -42.71 25.30 -8.73
CA LEU A 491 -42.79 26.03 -9.99
C LEU A 491 -43.45 25.15 -11.05
N ILE A 492 -44.39 25.73 -11.80
CA ILE A 492 -44.92 25.13 -13.01
C ILE A 492 -44.06 25.63 -14.18
N PRO A 493 -43.28 24.76 -14.86
CA PRO A 493 -42.28 25.20 -15.83
C PRO A 493 -42.85 26.09 -16.93
N MET A 494 -44.03 25.78 -17.47
CA MET A 494 -44.66 26.56 -18.53
C MET A 494 -45.17 27.96 -18.09
N VAL A 495 -45.26 28.20 -16.78
CA VAL A 495 -45.64 29.52 -16.23
C VAL A 495 -44.40 30.39 -16.05
N ILE A 496 -43.32 29.81 -15.54
CA ILE A 496 -42.04 30.52 -15.32
C ILE A 496 -41.29 30.71 -16.64
N TYR A 497 -41.36 29.71 -17.52
CA TYR A 497 -40.74 29.68 -18.83
C TYR A 497 -41.85 29.55 -19.89
N PRO A 498 -42.44 30.67 -20.33
CA PRO A 498 -43.54 30.65 -21.30
C PRO A 498 -43.09 30.08 -22.64
N ILE A 499 -43.97 29.33 -23.30
CA ILE A 499 -43.68 28.71 -24.61
C ILE A 499 -43.64 29.80 -25.69
N GLU A 500 -42.47 30.03 -26.28
CA GLU A 500 -42.30 30.95 -27.42
C GLU A 500 -42.29 30.19 -28.75
N GLU A 501 -41.60 29.04 -28.80
CA GLU A 501 -41.48 28.21 -29.99
C GLU A 501 -41.50 26.72 -29.60
N ASN A 502 -42.37 25.93 -30.22
CA ASN A 502 -42.45 24.50 -29.97
C ASN A 502 -41.51 23.72 -30.90
N ILE A 503 -40.61 22.93 -30.33
CA ILE A 503 -39.59 22.19 -31.09
C ILE A 503 -39.98 20.73 -31.25
N LYS A 504 -40.40 20.07 -30.15
CA LYS A 504 -40.81 18.67 -30.14
C LYS A 504 -41.92 18.46 -29.12
N GLN A 505 -43.01 17.84 -29.57
CA GLN A 505 -44.13 17.46 -28.71
C GLN A 505 -44.43 15.97 -28.87
N GLY A 506 -44.22 15.19 -27.81
CA GLY A 506 -44.43 13.75 -27.79
C GLY A 506 -44.22 13.18 -26.39
N ILE A 507 -43.32 12.20 -26.26
CA ILE A 507 -42.97 11.56 -24.99
C ILE A 507 -42.40 12.58 -23.98
N SER A 508 -41.67 13.57 -24.49
CA SER A 508 -41.29 14.79 -23.78
C SER A 508 -41.69 16.01 -24.62
N HIS A 509 -41.88 17.14 -23.95
CA HIS A 509 -42.17 18.41 -24.59
C HIS A 509 -40.95 19.31 -24.48
N LEU A 510 -40.30 19.56 -25.62
CA LEU A 510 -39.16 20.45 -25.76
C LEU A 510 -39.62 21.70 -26.50
N TYR A 511 -39.42 22.86 -25.88
CA TYR A 511 -39.74 24.16 -26.45
C TYR A 511 -38.69 25.20 -26.08
N LYS A 512 -38.67 26.29 -26.83
CA LYS A 512 -37.84 27.45 -26.57
C LYS A 512 -38.62 28.48 -25.75
N SER A 513 -37.91 29.14 -24.84
CA SER A 513 -38.42 30.22 -24.00
C SER A 513 -37.33 31.28 -23.79
N THR A 514 -37.67 32.40 -23.19
CA THR A 514 -36.71 33.44 -22.78
C THR A 514 -36.75 33.62 -21.26
N PHE A 515 -35.58 33.50 -20.61
CA PHE A 515 -35.44 33.68 -19.16
C PHE A 515 -34.28 34.61 -18.85
N SER A 516 -34.52 35.63 -18.03
CA SER A 516 -33.53 36.66 -17.67
C SER A 516 -32.84 37.33 -18.87
N GLY A 517 -33.54 37.42 -20.02
CA GLY A 517 -33.02 38.02 -21.26
C GLY A 517 -32.21 37.07 -22.15
N GLU A 518 -32.02 35.80 -21.76
CA GLU A 518 -31.37 34.79 -22.58
C GLU A 518 -32.38 33.74 -23.10
N SER A 519 -32.13 33.20 -24.29
CA SER A 519 -32.91 32.08 -24.81
C SER A 519 -32.56 30.77 -24.09
N VAL A 520 -33.57 30.00 -23.72
CA VAL A 520 -33.44 28.73 -23.00
C VAL A 520 -34.25 27.63 -23.69
N SER A 521 -33.76 26.39 -23.63
CA SER A 521 -34.54 25.19 -23.93
C SER A 521 -35.20 24.70 -22.65
N VAL A 522 -36.49 24.36 -22.74
CA VAL A 522 -37.23 23.75 -21.64
C VAL A 522 -37.75 22.40 -22.09
N LYS A 523 -37.28 21.34 -21.44
CA LYS A 523 -37.71 19.95 -21.68
C LYS A 523 -38.54 19.49 -20.48
N VAL A 524 -39.78 19.09 -20.73
CA VAL A 524 -40.72 18.61 -19.72
C VAL A 524 -41.16 17.18 -20.05
N TRP A 525 -40.97 16.26 -19.11
CA TRP A 525 -41.49 14.90 -19.20
C TRP A 525 -42.78 14.80 -18.39
N TYR A 526 -43.92 14.99 -19.05
CA TYR A 526 -45.23 15.06 -18.40
C TYR A 526 -45.54 13.79 -17.60
N GLY A 527 -46.01 13.98 -16.37
CA GLY A 527 -46.40 12.87 -15.48
C GLY A 527 -45.24 11.99 -15.00
N ARG A 528 -44.00 12.19 -15.46
CA ARG A 528 -42.83 11.50 -14.92
C ARG A 528 -42.48 12.09 -13.55
N LYS A 529 -42.81 11.33 -12.50
CA LYS A 529 -42.56 11.64 -11.10
C LYS A 529 -42.04 10.40 -10.38
N PRO A 530 -41.38 10.55 -9.22
CA PRO A 530 -40.97 9.42 -8.40
C PRO A 530 -42.19 8.60 -7.98
N ASP A 531 -42.26 7.33 -8.39
CA ASP A 531 -43.36 6.42 -8.08
C ASP A 531 -42.82 5.13 -7.46
N ILE A 532 -43.17 4.88 -6.19
CA ILE A 532 -42.82 3.68 -5.42
C ILE A 532 -43.20 2.40 -6.17
N LYS A 533 -44.27 2.43 -6.98
CA LYS A 533 -44.74 1.27 -7.76
C LYS A 533 -43.89 0.99 -9.01
N ARG A 534 -42.96 1.88 -9.35
CA ARG A 534 -42.10 1.81 -10.54
C ARG A 534 -40.63 2.08 -10.15
N PRO A 535 -39.96 1.13 -9.45
CA PRO A 535 -38.61 1.28 -8.92
C PRO A 535 -37.58 1.69 -9.96
N GLU A 536 -37.61 1.04 -11.13
CA GLU A 536 -36.67 1.24 -12.22
C GLU A 536 -36.80 2.65 -12.80
N GLU A 537 -38.04 3.11 -13.01
CA GLU A 537 -38.31 4.46 -13.52
C GLU A 537 -37.84 5.53 -12.53
N ALA A 538 -38.03 5.32 -11.22
CA ALA A 538 -37.54 6.29 -10.26
C ALA A 538 -36.02 6.25 -10.08
N LEU A 539 -35.37 5.09 -10.22
CA LEU A 539 -33.91 5.02 -10.23
C LEU A 539 -33.32 5.75 -11.44
N GLN A 540 -33.92 5.58 -12.63
CA GLN A 540 -33.56 6.34 -13.83
C GLN A 540 -33.75 7.84 -13.62
N LEU A 541 -34.89 8.23 -13.04
CA LEU A 541 -35.18 9.61 -12.69
C LEU A 541 -34.18 10.17 -11.68
N GLN A 542 -33.78 9.38 -10.68
CA GLN A 542 -32.77 9.78 -9.70
C GLN A 542 -31.42 10.03 -10.37
N ASN A 543 -30.95 9.10 -11.21
CA ASN A 543 -29.70 9.24 -11.95
C ASN A 543 -29.70 10.50 -12.83
N PHE A 544 -30.83 10.78 -13.49
CA PHE A 544 -31.01 11.99 -14.27
C PHE A 544 -30.89 13.27 -13.41
N LEU A 545 -31.59 13.32 -12.27
CA LEU A 545 -31.56 14.49 -11.37
C LEU A 545 -30.17 14.70 -10.75
N ASP A 546 -29.47 13.61 -10.41
CA ASP A 546 -28.09 13.67 -9.90
C ASP A 546 -27.11 14.19 -10.96
N LYS A 547 -27.23 13.75 -12.22
CA LYS A 547 -26.44 14.29 -13.35
C LYS A 547 -26.73 15.77 -13.61
N ALA A 548 -28.01 16.17 -13.63
CA ALA A 548 -28.40 17.57 -13.81
C ALA A 548 -27.87 18.46 -12.68
N ARG A 549 -27.90 17.98 -11.43
CA ARG A 549 -27.31 18.66 -10.27
C ARG A 549 -25.79 18.81 -10.42
N LEU A 550 -25.10 17.75 -10.81
CA LEU A 550 -23.64 17.77 -11.00
C LEU A 550 -23.24 18.82 -12.04
N ILE A 551 -23.91 18.86 -13.19
CA ILE A 551 -23.64 19.82 -14.26
C ILE A 551 -23.96 21.25 -13.82
N LYS A 552 -25.03 21.45 -13.04
CA LYS A 552 -25.35 22.78 -12.47
C LYS A 552 -24.30 23.25 -11.46
N SER A 553 -23.78 22.34 -10.62
CA SER A 553 -22.75 22.69 -9.63
C SER A 553 -21.35 22.84 -10.23
N GLN A 554 -21.06 22.07 -11.28
CA GLN A 554 -19.79 22.05 -11.99
C GLN A 554 -20.07 22.12 -13.49
N PRO A 555 -20.20 23.33 -14.05
CA PRO A 555 -20.50 23.51 -15.47
C PRO A 555 -19.44 22.88 -16.37
N CYS A 556 -19.87 22.06 -17.32
CA CYS A 556 -19.02 21.48 -18.35
C CYS A 556 -19.07 22.36 -19.60
N SER A 557 -17.91 22.83 -20.09
CA SER A 557 -17.82 23.66 -21.29
C SER A 557 -18.29 22.95 -22.57
N SER A 558 -18.39 21.62 -22.56
CA SER A 558 -18.84 20.83 -23.70
C SER A 558 -20.35 20.55 -23.66
N LEU A 559 -21.07 20.94 -22.61
CA LEU A 559 -22.52 20.77 -22.50
C LEU A 559 -23.23 22.13 -22.46
N ALA A 560 -24.56 22.11 -22.68
CA ALA A 560 -25.41 23.26 -22.41
C ALA A 560 -25.54 23.47 -20.89
N GLU A 561 -25.35 24.72 -20.46
CA GLU A 561 -25.48 25.11 -19.05
C GLU A 561 -26.87 24.78 -18.51
N VAL A 562 -26.92 24.13 -17.35
CA VAL A 562 -28.17 23.79 -16.67
C VAL A 562 -28.61 24.96 -15.79
N ILE A 563 -29.66 25.66 -16.22
CA ILE A 563 -30.21 26.84 -15.53
C ILE A 563 -31.11 26.38 -14.38
N ASP A 564 -32.02 25.44 -14.66
CA ASP A 564 -32.99 24.95 -13.69
C ASP A 564 -33.40 23.51 -13.99
N PHE A 565 -33.80 22.76 -12.97
CA PHE A 565 -34.28 21.39 -13.11
C PHE A 565 -35.03 20.98 -11.84
N GLY A 566 -35.91 20.00 -11.96
CA GLY A 566 -36.59 19.44 -10.80
C GLY A 566 -37.83 18.65 -11.15
N VAL A 567 -38.60 18.33 -10.11
CA VAL A 567 -39.88 17.62 -10.21
C VAL A 567 -41.00 18.58 -9.82
N SER A 568 -41.77 19.02 -10.82
CA SER A 568 -42.93 19.89 -10.67
C SER A 568 -44.24 19.10 -10.63
N ASP A 569 -45.36 19.78 -10.40
CA ASP A 569 -46.69 19.17 -10.54
C ASP A 569 -47.01 18.72 -11.97
N ALA A 570 -46.45 19.37 -13.00
CA ALA A 570 -46.58 18.94 -14.38
C ALA A 570 -45.75 17.68 -14.70
N GLY A 571 -44.68 17.45 -13.95
CA GLY A 571 -43.71 16.38 -14.18
C GLY A 571 -42.27 16.85 -13.95
N THR A 572 -41.32 15.98 -14.26
CA THR A 572 -39.90 16.31 -14.24
C THR A 572 -39.56 17.26 -15.39
N TYR A 573 -38.69 18.23 -15.14
CA TYR A 573 -38.26 19.21 -16.13
C TYR A 573 -36.77 19.53 -16.05
N LEU A 574 -36.24 20.01 -17.17
CA LEU A 574 -34.88 20.49 -17.34
C LEU A 574 -34.91 21.76 -18.18
N VAL A 575 -34.19 22.78 -17.71
CA VAL A 575 -34.00 24.07 -18.38
C VAL A 575 -32.52 24.25 -18.63
N GLN A 576 -32.16 24.38 -19.90
CA GLN A 576 -30.78 24.62 -20.31
C GLN A 576 -30.70 25.88 -21.15
N LYS A 577 -29.50 26.46 -21.20
CA LYS A 577 -29.22 27.55 -22.14
C LYS A 577 -29.42 27.07 -23.58
N TRP A 578 -30.12 27.85 -24.39
CA TRP A 578 -30.26 27.55 -25.81
C TRP A 578 -28.93 27.78 -26.52
N LEU A 579 -28.38 26.75 -27.14
CA LEU A 579 -27.13 26.84 -27.90
C LEU A 579 -27.41 27.30 -29.32
N ASN A 580 -26.69 28.33 -29.78
CA ASN A 580 -26.82 28.88 -31.13
C ASN A 580 -25.60 28.47 -31.97
N GLY A 581 -25.46 27.16 -32.20
CA GLY A 581 -24.36 26.57 -32.98
C GLY A 581 -24.79 26.01 -34.33
N GLU A 582 -23.81 25.73 -35.19
CA GLU A 582 -23.98 24.98 -36.44
C GLU A 582 -23.83 23.47 -36.16
N PHE A 583 -24.63 22.62 -36.80
CA PHE A 583 -24.48 21.16 -36.67
C PHE A 583 -23.17 20.68 -37.30
N LEU A 584 -22.59 19.61 -36.75
CA LEU A 584 -21.31 19.06 -37.19
C LEU A 584 -21.27 18.82 -38.71
N ASN A 585 -22.34 18.27 -39.30
CA ASN A 585 -22.40 17.98 -40.72
C ASN A 585 -22.29 19.22 -41.62
N ASP A 586 -22.73 20.38 -41.15
CA ASP A 586 -22.64 21.63 -41.90
C ASP A 586 -21.28 22.31 -41.66
N ALA A 587 -20.77 22.26 -40.42
CA ALA A 587 -19.43 22.71 -40.08
C ALA A 587 -18.33 21.98 -40.88
N VAL A 588 -18.50 20.67 -41.13
CA VAL A 588 -17.57 19.88 -41.96
C VAL A 588 -17.58 20.35 -43.42
N LYS A 589 -18.74 20.70 -44.00
CA LYS A 589 -18.84 21.20 -45.39
C LYS A 589 -18.17 22.56 -45.56
N SER A 590 -18.09 23.34 -44.49
CA SER A 590 -17.42 24.63 -44.46
C SER A 590 -15.89 24.50 -44.35
N CYS A 591 -15.36 23.30 -44.09
CA CYS A 591 -13.92 23.04 -44.09
C CYS A 591 -13.43 22.74 -45.51
N HIS A 592 -12.33 23.35 -45.91
CA HIS A 592 -11.74 23.19 -47.25
C HIS A 592 -10.32 22.60 -47.22
N VAL A 593 -9.68 22.61 -46.05
CA VAL A 593 -8.31 22.13 -45.85
C VAL A 593 -8.28 21.02 -44.81
N GLY A 594 -7.48 19.97 -45.05
CA GLY A 594 -7.36 18.81 -44.15
C GLY A 594 -6.97 19.16 -42.71
N ARG A 595 -6.19 20.23 -42.51
CA ARG A 595 -5.83 20.73 -41.16
C ARG A 595 -7.06 21.17 -40.35
N GLU A 596 -8.09 21.72 -41.00
CA GLU A 596 -9.32 22.15 -40.34
C GLU A 596 -10.12 20.95 -39.82
N LEU A 597 -10.22 19.89 -40.63
CA LEU A 597 -10.84 18.63 -40.24
C LEU A 597 -10.13 17.97 -39.04
N ILE A 598 -8.79 17.92 -39.07
CA ILE A 598 -8.00 17.37 -37.94
C ILE A 598 -8.23 18.18 -36.66
N LEU A 599 -8.27 19.52 -36.76
CA LEU A 599 -8.56 20.39 -35.62
C LEU A 599 -9.97 20.20 -35.08
N LEU A 600 -10.95 19.91 -35.94
CA LEU A 600 -12.31 19.58 -35.55
C LEU A 600 -12.36 18.24 -34.81
N CYS A 601 -11.72 17.19 -35.34
CA CYS A 601 -11.58 15.89 -34.66
C CYS A 601 -10.93 16.04 -33.28
N LYS A 602 -9.86 16.85 -33.18
CA LYS A 602 -9.19 17.16 -31.90
C LYS A 602 -10.15 17.72 -30.87
N LYS A 603 -10.99 18.68 -31.28
CA LYS A 603 -11.94 19.32 -30.38
C LYS A 603 -13.01 18.34 -29.90
N ILE A 604 -13.52 17.47 -30.78
CA ILE A 604 -14.52 16.44 -30.43
C ILE A 604 -13.91 15.43 -29.46
N VAL A 605 -12.73 14.88 -29.77
CA VAL A 605 -12.02 13.91 -28.94
C VAL A 605 -11.74 14.49 -27.54
N ARG A 606 -11.21 15.71 -27.47
CA ARG A 606 -10.94 16.37 -26.18
C ARG A 606 -12.20 16.69 -25.39
N ALA A 607 -13.29 17.06 -26.06
CA ALA A 607 -14.57 17.32 -25.42
C ALA A 607 -15.13 16.05 -24.75
N VAL A 608 -14.99 14.89 -25.39
CA VAL A 608 -15.43 13.60 -24.83
C VAL A 608 -14.52 13.15 -23.68
N LEU A 609 -13.20 13.25 -23.85
CA LEU A 609 -12.26 12.94 -22.77
C LEU A 609 -12.49 13.83 -21.53
N HIS A 610 -12.81 15.11 -21.73
CA HIS A 610 -13.17 16.01 -20.64
C HIS A 610 -14.50 15.62 -19.98
N LEU A 611 -15.50 15.23 -20.77
CA LEU A 611 -16.78 14.73 -20.27
C LEU A 611 -16.58 13.49 -19.38
N HIS A 612 -15.80 12.51 -19.84
CA HIS A 612 -15.47 11.28 -19.11
C HIS A 612 -14.64 11.57 -17.85
N ALA A 613 -13.70 12.51 -17.89
CA ALA A 613 -12.94 12.94 -16.71
C ALA A 613 -13.84 13.55 -15.60
N MET A 614 -14.99 14.11 -15.98
CA MET A 614 -16.03 14.57 -15.04
C MET A 614 -17.01 13.46 -14.60
N GLN A 615 -16.74 12.19 -14.95
CA GLN A 615 -17.62 11.03 -14.71
C GLN A 615 -18.99 11.16 -15.37
N LEU A 616 -19.07 11.91 -16.47
CA LEU A 616 -20.26 12.05 -17.28
C LEU A 616 -20.09 11.22 -18.56
N GLN A 617 -21.15 10.52 -18.96
CA GLN A 617 -21.23 9.80 -20.24
C GLN A 617 -22.44 10.31 -21.02
N HIS A 618 -22.30 10.36 -22.34
CA HIS A 618 -23.39 10.80 -23.22
C HIS A 618 -24.29 9.64 -23.63
N GLY A 619 -23.72 8.54 -24.12
CA GLY A 619 -24.44 7.32 -24.48
C GLY A 619 -25.15 7.33 -25.84
N ASP A 620 -25.13 8.45 -26.57
CA ASP A 620 -25.73 8.60 -27.92
C ASP A 620 -25.00 9.68 -28.74
N LEU A 621 -23.67 9.54 -28.84
CA LEU A 621 -22.89 10.46 -29.66
C LEU A 621 -23.06 10.11 -31.14
N HIS A 622 -23.53 11.08 -31.92
CA HIS A 622 -23.61 11.02 -33.37
C HIS A 622 -23.64 12.46 -33.93
N PRO A 623 -23.44 12.67 -35.24
CA PRO A 623 -23.24 14.02 -35.78
C PRO A 623 -24.36 15.03 -35.50
N ASN A 624 -25.61 14.59 -35.34
CA ASN A 624 -26.72 15.51 -35.04
C ASN A 624 -26.76 15.95 -33.56
N ASN A 625 -26.07 15.23 -32.66
CA ASN A 625 -25.93 15.60 -31.25
C ASN A 625 -24.68 16.44 -30.98
N ILE A 626 -23.95 16.84 -32.03
CA ILE A 626 -22.73 17.64 -31.95
C ILE A 626 -22.96 18.99 -32.65
N LEU A 627 -22.88 20.07 -31.88
CA LEU A 627 -22.96 21.45 -32.34
C LEU A 627 -21.59 22.14 -32.22
N ILE A 628 -21.30 23.05 -33.14
CA ILE A 628 -20.13 23.92 -33.10
C ILE A 628 -20.60 25.36 -32.82
N GLU A 629 -20.27 25.89 -31.65
CA GLU A 629 -20.65 27.23 -31.21
C GLU A 629 -19.38 28.06 -30.97
N VAL A 630 -19.20 29.14 -31.73
CA VAL A 630 -18.01 30.02 -31.67
C VAL A 630 -16.68 29.22 -31.78
N GLY A 631 -16.73 28.11 -32.52
CA GLY A 631 -15.60 27.21 -32.73
C GLY A 631 -15.38 26.16 -31.65
N ASP A 632 -16.16 26.11 -30.57
CA ASP A 632 -16.10 25.07 -29.54
C ASP A 632 -17.16 23.99 -29.77
N VAL A 633 -16.83 22.76 -29.39
CA VAL A 633 -17.72 21.60 -29.50
C VAL A 633 -18.69 21.57 -28.31
N ARG A 634 -19.98 21.51 -28.62
CA ARG A 634 -21.08 21.37 -27.66
C ARG A 634 -21.89 20.12 -27.98
N PHE A 635 -22.16 19.31 -26.96
CA PHE A 635 -23.06 18.16 -27.07
C PHE A 635 -24.47 18.55 -26.61
N ILE A 636 -25.47 18.12 -27.38
CA ILE A 636 -26.89 18.26 -27.05
C ILE A 636 -27.50 16.90 -26.72
N ASP A 637 -28.63 16.90 -26.00
CA ASP A 637 -29.33 15.67 -25.57
C ASP A 637 -28.50 14.71 -24.69
N ALA A 638 -27.37 15.16 -24.12
CA ALA A 638 -26.59 14.40 -23.12
C ALA A 638 -27.35 14.11 -21.81
N LEU A 639 -28.44 14.85 -21.54
CA LEU A 639 -29.34 14.65 -20.40
C LEU A 639 -30.73 14.29 -20.90
N ASP A 640 -31.11 13.01 -20.79
CA ASP A 640 -32.47 12.55 -21.08
C ASP A 640 -32.93 11.48 -20.07
N ILE A 641 -34.25 11.28 -20.00
CA ILE A 641 -34.89 10.23 -19.22
C ILE A 641 -35.34 9.15 -20.21
N PRO A 642 -34.71 7.96 -20.21
CA PRO A 642 -35.12 6.88 -21.10
C PRO A 642 -36.55 6.44 -20.76
N CYS A 643 -37.33 6.09 -21.77
CA CYS A 643 -38.70 5.63 -21.57
C CYS A 643 -38.76 4.11 -21.56
N SER A 644 -39.34 3.56 -20.49
CA SER A 644 -39.60 2.13 -20.32
C SER A 644 -40.36 1.55 -21.51
N GLY A 645 -39.81 0.49 -22.11
CA GLY A 645 -40.40 -0.24 -23.23
C GLY A 645 -39.88 0.21 -24.59
N GLU A 646 -38.85 -0.48 -25.09
CA GLU A 646 -38.47 -0.57 -26.52
C GLU A 646 -37.89 0.66 -27.24
N ASN A 647 -37.26 1.62 -26.56
CA ASN A 647 -36.46 2.63 -27.28
C ASN A 647 -34.97 2.55 -26.93
N ILE A 648 -34.22 2.15 -27.96
CA ILE A 648 -32.77 2.17 -28.05
C ILE A 648 -32.30 3.60 -27.74
N ILE A 649 -31.54 3.79 -26.64
CA ILE A 649 -31.03 5.10 -26.21
C ILE A 649 -29.94 5.61 -27.17
N PHE A 650 -29.41 4.74 -28.01
CA PHE A 650 -28.29 5.01 -28.89
C PHE A 650 -28.69 4.86 -30.36
N THR A 651 -27.99 5.57 -31.23
CA THR A 651 -28.13 5.40 -32.67
C THR A 651 -27.39 4.12 -33.11
N PRO A 652 -28.06 3.09 -33.67
CA PRO A 652 -27.44 1.79 -34.00
C PRO A 652 -26.21 1.88 -34.92
N ALA A 653 -26.16 2.92 -35.76
CA ALA A 653 -25.01 3.15 -36.61
C ALA A 653 -23.75 3.54 -35.82
N TYR A 654 -23.86 4.16 -34.65
CA TYR A 654 -22.73 4.71 -33.88
C TYR A 654 -22.38 3.87 -32.64
N VAL A 655 -22.77 2.60 -32.61
CA VAL A 655 -22.38 1.65 -31.57
C VAL A 655 -21.70 0.43 -32.18
N PRO A 656 -20.80 -0.25 -31.45
CA PRO A 656 -20.16 -1.45 -31.96
C PRO A 656 -21.11 -2.65 -31.86
N THR A 657 -20.80 -3.75 -32.56
CA THR A 657 -21.67 -4.95 -32.59
C THR A 657 -21.83 -5.64 -31.25
N ASP A 658 -20.88 -5.45 -30.33
CA ASP A 658 -20.83 -6.02 -28.98
C ASP A 658 -21.31 -5.04 -27.89
N TYR A 659 -22.07 -4.00 -28.29
CA TYR A 659 -22.50 -2.90 -27.42
C TYR A 659 -23.15 -3.36 -26.10
N GLU A 660 -23.91 -4.46 -26.09
CA GLU A 660 -24.63 -4.95 -24.90
C GLU A 660 -23.71 -5.25 -23.71
N SER A 661 -22.47 -5.65 -24.01
CA SER A 661 -21.45 -6.01 -23.02
C SER A 661 -20.53 -4.86 -22.60
N LEU A 662 -20.68 -3.69 -23.21
CA LEU A 662 -19.74 -2.56 -23.06
C LEU A 662 -20.25 -1.47 -22.12
N PRO A 663 -19.36 -0.88 -21.30
CA PRO A 663 -19.62 0.37 -20.58
C PRO A 663 -20.01 1.52 -21.52
N MET A 664 -20.78 2.49 -21.03
CA MET A 664 -21.18 3.68 -21.83
C MET A 664 -19.99 4.51 -22.30
N GLU A 665 -18.90 4.58 -21.52
CA GLU A 665 -17.67 5.30 -21.89
C GLU A 665 -17.02 4.71 -23.15
N GLU A 666 -16.91 3.37 -23.22
CA GLU A 666 -16.37 2.69 -24.39
C GLU A 666 -17.28 2.85 -25.62
N ARG A 667 -18.60 2.94 -25.42
CA ARG A 667 -19.55 3.23 -26.50
C ARG A 667 -19.36 4.65 -27.04
N ASP A 668 -19.18 5.64 -26.15
CA ASP A 668 -18.87 7.02 -26.54
C ASP A 668 -17.54 7.08 -27.32
N CYS A 669 -16.50 6.36 -26.87
CA CYS A 669 -15.22 6.27 -27.58
C CYS A 669 -15.38 5.70 -29.00
N TYR A 670 -16.13 4.61 -29.16
CA TYR A 670 -16.42 4.03 -30.47
C TYR A 670 -17.18 5.02 -31.37
N ALA A 671 -18.24 5.64 -30.84
CA ALA A 671 -19.04 6.61 -31.56
C ALA A 671 -18.19 7.77 -32.09
N VAL A 672 -17.31 8.31 -31.26
CA VAL A 672 -16.40 9.42 -31.62
C VAL A 672 -15.36 8.98 -32.63
N ALA A 673 -14.78 7.77 -32.49
CA ALA A 673 -13.86 7.24 -33.49
C ALA A 673 -14.54 7.11 -34.85
N LYS A 674 -15.78 6.62 -34.88
CA LYS A 674 -16.58 6.54 -36.10
C LYS A 674 -16.90 7.91 -36.69
N VAL A 675 -17.32 8.87 -35.88
CA VAL A 675 -17.54 10.26 -36.31
C VAL A 675 -16.25 10.87 -36.89
N CYS A 676 -15.10 10.65 -36.25
CA CYS A 676 -13.82 11.12 -36.77
C CYS A 676 -13.46 10.45 -38.11
N ASN A 677 -13.75 9.16 -38.27
CA ASN A 677 -13.58 8.48 -39.56
C ASN A 677 -14.42 9.15 -40.66
N GLU A 678 -15.70 9.41 -40.39
CA GLU A 678 -16.63 10.06 -41.33
C GLU A 678 -16.21 11.50 -41.67
N ILE A 679 -15.70 12.27 -40.69
CA ILE A 679 -15.16 13.62 -40.92
C ILE A 679 -13.95 13.57 -41.87
N LEU A 680 -13.02 12.65 -41.64
CA LEU A 680 -11.77 12.57 -42.40
C LEU A 680 -11.95 11.96 -43.80
N GLU A 681 -13.10 11.35 -44.09
CA GLU A 681 -13.49 10.90 -45.44
C GLU A 681 -13.99 12.05 -46.33
N HIS A 682 -14.16 13.27 -45.78
CA HIS A 682 -14.58 14.42 -46.56
C HIS A 682 -13.51 14.86 -47.57
N ASP A 683 -13.93 15.18 -48.80
CA ASP A 683 -13.03 15.53 -49.90
C ASP A 683 -12.47 16.96 -49.70
N VAL A 684 -11.20 17.03 -49.30
CA VAL A 684 -10.50 18.29 -49.00
C VAL A 684 -9.07 18.28 -49.53
N ASN A 685 -8.49 19.47 -49.64
CA ASN A 685 -7.06 19.59 -49.92
C ASN A 685 -6.24 19.33 -48.65
N TRP A 686 -5.44 18.27 -48.65
CA TRP A 686 -4.60 17.88 -47.50
C TRP A 686 -3.31 18.68 -47.35
N GLU A 687 -2.94 19.53 -48.32
CA GLU A 687 -1.77 20.42 -48.26
C GLU A 687 -0.45 19.73 -47.83
N GLY A 688 -0.29 18.44 -48.17
CA GLY A 688 0.90 17.65 -47.81
C GLY A 688 0.87 17.02 -46.42
N ILE A 689 -0.23 17.14 -45.67
CA ILE A 689 -0.49 16.38 -44.44
C ILE A 689 -0.95 14.97 -44.85
N ASP A 690 -0.33 13.94 -44.27
CA ASP A 690 -0.75 12.56 -44.47
C ASP A 690 -1.58 12.06 -43.27
N PRO A 691 -2.91 11.92 -43.40
CA PRO A 691 -3.77 11.45 -42.30
C PRO A 691 -3.73 9.93 -42.12
N SER A 692 -2.92 9.18 -42.88
CA SER A 692 -2.94 7.71 -42.87
C SER A 692 -2.69 7.11 -41.48
N ALA A 693 -1.77 7.67 -40.70
CA ALA A 693 -1.48 7.19 -39.34
C ALA A 693 -2.71 7.35 -38.42
N LEU A 694 -3.34 8.52 -38.45
CA LEU A 694 -4.57 8.80 -37.71
C LEU A 694 -5.72 7.88 -38.14
N LEU A 695 -5.93 7.69 -39.44
CA LEU A 695 -6.94 6.77 -39.96
C LEU A 695 -6.71 5.33 -39.52
N ASN A 696 -5.45 4.90 -39.40
CA ASN A 696 -5.13 3.57 -38.91
C ASN A 696 -5.48 3.42 -37.42
N GLU A 697 -5.13 4.38 -36.56
CA GLU A 697 -5.51 4.32 -35.14
C GLU A 697 -7.03 4.40 -34.94
N ILE A 698 -7.74 5.20 -35.74
CA ILE A 698 -9.21 5.23 -35.74
C ILE A 698 -9.78 3.86 -36.11
N ARG A 699 -9.28 3.22 -37.17
CA ARG A 699 -9.70 1.88 -37.58
C ARG A 699 -9.36 0.82 -36.54
N SER A 700 -8.19 0.89 -35.90
CA SER A 700 -7.80 -0.02 -34.82
C SER A 700 -8.66 0.15 -33.58
N CYS A 701 -9.07 1.38 -33.25
CA CYS A 701 -10.05 1.64 -32.20
C CYS A 701 -11.40 1.02 -32.57
N MET A 702 -11.93 1.29 -33.78
CA MET A 702 -13.20 0.72 -34.24
C MET A 702 -13.17 -0.81 -34.38
N GLY A 703 -12.00 -1.40 -34.69
CA GLY A 703 -11.78 -2.84 -34.80
C GLY A 703 -11.52 -3.54 -33.46
N ARG A 704 -11.40 -2.77 -32.37
CA ARG A 704 -11.09 -3.26 -31.02
C ARG A 704 -9.77 -4.06 -30.95
N ASP A 705 -8.77 -3.67 -31.73
CA ASP A 705 -7.49 -4.39 -31.88
C ASP A 705 -6.74 -4.56 -30.54
N PHE A 706 -6.89 -3.58 -29.63
CA PHE A 706 -6.27 -3.57 -28.30
C PHE A 706 -7.24 -4.01 -27.19
N LYS A 707 -8.37 -4.64 -27.54
CA LYS A 707 -9.44 -5.11 -26.65
C LYS A 707 -10.20 -4.04 -25.85
N ILE A 708 -9.87 -2.77 -26.04
CA ILE A 708 -10.53 -1.62 -25.41
C ILE A 708 -10.80 -0.52 -26.44
N TYR A 709 -11.93 0.17 -26.32
CA TYR A 709 -12.21 1.38 -27.09
C TYR A 709 -11.66 2.60 -26.32
N SER A 710 -10.59 3.21 -26.84
CA SER A 710 -9.93 4.38 -26.21
C SER A 710 -9.57 5.43 -27.25
N LEU A 711 -9.74 6.70 -26.88
CA LEU A 711 -9.42 7.85 -27.71
C LEU A 711 -7.99 8.37 -27.52
N ASP A 712 -7.21 7.83 -26.58
CA ASP A 712 -5.88 8.35 -26.21
C ASP A 712 -4.92 8.35 -27.42
N ARG A 713 -4.88 7.24 -28.15
CA ARG A 713 -4.00 7.09 -29.33
C ARG A 713 -4.42 7.96 -30.51
N ILE A 714 -5.74 8.11 -30.69
CA ILE A 714 -6.31 9.02 -31.68
C ILE A 714 -5.91 10.45 -31.34
N ASN A 715 -5.99 10.83 -30.06
CA ASN A 715 -5.56 12.14 -29.58
C ASN A 715 -4.04 12.35 -29.78
N ASP A 716 -3.20 11.36 -29.48
CA ASP A 716 -1.74 11.44 -29.67
C ASP A 716 -1.34 11.62 -31.14
N GLU A 717 -1.95 10.86 -32.07
CA GLU A 717 -1.71 11.03 -33.51
C GLU A 717 -2.18 12.40 -34.02
N ILE A 718 -3.34 12.86 -33.57
CA ILE A 718 -3.83 14.22 -33.86
C ILE A 718 -2.82 15.27 -33.37
N GLU A 719 -2.25 15.11 -32.16
CA GLU A 719 -1.22 16.03 -31.67
C GLU A 719 0.04 16.02 -32.52
N MET A 720 0.51 14.85 -32.94
CA MET A 720 1.68 14.72 -33.82
C MET A 720 1.46 15.37 -35.19
N LEU A 721 0.24 15.29 -35.74
CA LEU A 721 -0.11 15.94 -37.01
C LEU A 721 -0.19 17.47 -36.88
N ILE A 722 -0.71 17.97 -35.76
CA ILE A 722 -0.87 19.42 -35.54
C ILE A 722 0.45 20.08 -35.12
N ASN A 723 1.20 19.39 -34.27
CA ASN A 723 2.45 19.81 -33.64
C ASN A 723 3.54 18.76 -33.90
N PRO A 724 4.03 18.63 -35.15
CA PRO A 724 5.08 17.67 -35.45
C PRO A 724 6.30 17.95 -34.57
N PRO A 725 6.86 16.93 -33.89
CA PRO A 725 8.00 17.13 -33.01
C PRO A 725 9.15 17.74 -33.82
N GLN A 726 9.76 18.82 -33.32
CA GLN A 726 10.95 19.38 -33.95
C GLN A 726 12.03 18.31 -33.97
N ILE A 727 12.42 17.87 -35.17
CA ILE A 727 13.52 16.92 -35.35
C ILE A 727 14.80 17.66 -34.95
N ASN A 728 15.22 17.50 -33.69
CA ASN A 728 16.54 17.89 -33.25
C ASN A 728 17.52 16.90 -33.90
N GLU A 729 18.12 17.27 -35.03
CA GLU A 729 19.29 16.57 -35.57
C GLU A 729 20.50 16.82 -34.66
N GLY A 730 20.48 16.24 -33.46
CA GLY A 730 21.61 16.26 -32.54
C GLY A 730 22.88 15.73 -33.22
N VAL A 731 24.04 16.19 -32.77
CA VAL A 731 25.36 15.85 -33.30
C VAL A 731 25.47 14.33 -33.53
N ARG A 732 25.79 13.92 -34.76
CA ARG A 732 26.01 12.50 -35.08
C ARG A 732 27.39 12.08 -34.59
N LEU A 733 27.43 11.16 -33.64
CA LEU A 733 28.66 10.65 -33.05
C LEU A 733 28.82 9.18 -33.41
N SER A 734 29.86 8.86 -34.18
CA SER A 734 30.17 7.47 -34.52
C SER A 734 31.15 6.83 -33.54
N VAL A 735 30.88 5.56 -33.21
CA VAL A 735 31.76 4.68 -32.43
C VAL A 735 32.13 3.51 -33.33
N LEU A 736 33.42 3.39 -33.65
CA LEU A 736 33.92 2.30 -34.48
C LEU A 736 34.01 1.03 -33.63
N MET A 737 33.45 -0.08 -34.11
CA MET A 737 33.46 -1.36 -33.40
C MET A 737 33.87 -2.52 -34.31
N ARG A 738 34.78 -3.37 -33.83
CA ARG A 738 35.31 -4.53 -34.57
C ARG A 738 34.31 -5.68 -34.71
N GLN A 739 33.38 -5.81 -33.78
CA GLN A 739 32.43 -6.94 -33.73
C GLN A 739 31.14 -6.73 -34.52
N LEU A 740 30.98 -5.59 -35.21
CA LEU A 740 29.79 -5.29 -35.99
C LEU A 740 29.98 -5.65 -37.46
N THR A 741 28.93 -6.19 -38.07
CA THR A 741 28.84 -6.48 -39.52
C THR A 741 28.08 -5.41 -40.29
N SER A 742 27.26 -4.61 -39.60
CA SER A 742 26.47 -3.51 -40.16
C SER A 742 26.35 -2.36 -39.16
N SER A 743 26.05 -1.15 -39.65
CA SER A 743 25.85 0.01 -38.80
C SER A 743 24.58 -0.12 -37.95
N GLN A 744 24.67 0.16 -36.65
CA GLN A 744 23.53 0.10 -35.72
C GLN A 744 23.41 1.39 -34.90
N LYS A 745 22.20 1.91 -34.73
CA LYS A 745 21.94 3.08 -33.87
C LYS A 745 21.72 2.64 -32.43
N LEU A 746 22.34 3.33 -31.47
CA LEU A 746 21.97 3.19 -30.05
C LEU A 746 20.66 3.97 -29.83
N ILE A 747 19.59 3.30 -29.40
CA ILE A 747 18.28 3.97 -29.21
C ILE A 747 18.36 4.91 -28.00
N ASN A 748 18.08 6.19 -28.20
CA ASN A 748 18.09 7.21 -27.15
C ASN A 748 16.76 7.22 -26.36
N ASP A 749 16.78 7.85 -25.19
CA ASP A 749 15.61 8.14 -24.37
C ASP A 749 15.14 9.55 -24.68
N ASN A 750 14.08 9.71 -25.47
CA ASN A 750 13.53 11.01 -25.87
C ASN A 750 14.60 12.01 -26.38
N GLY A 751 15.59 11.53 -27.15
CA GLY A 751 16.67 12.37 -27.69
C GLY A 751 17.96 12.44 -26.85
N VAL A 752 17.97 11.89 -25.62
CA VAL A 752 19.15 11.92 -24.72
C VAL A 752 19.73 10.54 -24.41
N TYR A 753 21.02 10.52 -24.08
CA TYR A 753 21.68 9.39 -23.42
C TYR A 753 22.15 9.80 -22.03
N HIS A 754 21.92 8.92 -21.05
CA HIS A 754 22.33 9.15 -19.67
C HIS A 754 23.75 8.66 -19.44
N ILE A 755 24.65 9.55 -19.01
CA ILE A 755 26.08 9.24 -18.82
C ILE A 755 26.39 9.01 -17.35
N SER A 756 27.06 7.90 -17.04
CA SER A 756 27.61 7.62 -15.71
C SER A 756 29.10 7.30 -15.78
N ILE A 757 29.85 7.68 -14.74
CA ILE A 757 31.28 7.38 -14.60
C ILE A 757 31.47 6.58 -13.31
N SER A 758 32.11 5.42 -13.41
CA SER A 758 32.38 4.54 -12.27
C SER A 758 33.76 3.91 -12.38
N GLU A 759 34.25 3.30 -11.31
CA GLU A 759 35.53 2.58 -11.30
C GLU A 759 35.28 1.08 -11.28
N GLU A 760 36.07 0.33 -12.06
CA GLU A 760 36.01 -1.12 -12.06
C GLU A 760 36.34 -1.68 -10.68
N ARG A 761 35.46 -2.54 -10.15
CA ARG A 761 35.72 -3.24 -8.89
C ARG A 761 36.71 -4.38 -9.13
N VAL A 762 37.96 -4.15 -8.77
CA VAL A 762 39.03 -5.14 -8.94
C VAL A 762 39.18 -5.99 -7.69
N ARG A 763 39.27 -7.31 -7.86
CA ARG A 763 39.39 -8.28 -6.75
C ARG A 763 40.78 -8.33 -6.11
N SER A 764 41.80 -7.85 -6.80
CA SER A 764 43.20 -7.88 -6.38
C SER A 764 43.76 -6.46 -6.23
N PRO A 765 44.39 -6.11 -5.09
CA PRO A 765 45.00 -4.79 -4.88
C PRO A 765 46.15 -4.45 -5.84
N LYS A 766 46.68 -5.45 -6.56
CA LYS A 766 47.81 -5.27 -7.51
C LYS A 766 47.37 -4.87 -8.92
N GLN A 767 46.08 -4.98 -9.24
CA GLN A 767 45.58 -4.71 -10.58
C GLN A 767 44.97 -3.31 -10.60
N GLN A 768 45.45 -2.46 -11.51
CA GLN A 768 44.95 -1.09 -11.63
C GLN A 768 43.49 -1.12 -12.15
N PRO A 769 42.55 -0.46 -11.47
CA PRO A 769 41.18 -0.38 -11.93
C PRO A 769 41.06 0.46 -13.20
N HIS A 770 40.11 0.11 -14.06
CA HIS A 770 39.70 0.97 -15.18
C HIS A 770 38.63 1.97 -14.73
N ILE A 771 38.61 3.13 -15.38
CA ILE A 771 37.48 4.06 -15.29
C ILE A 771 36.49 3.68 -16.39
N ILE A 772 35.23 3.47 -16.00
CA ILE A 772 34.15 3.05 -16.86
C ILE A 772 33.26 4.26 -17.15
N VAL A 773 33.20 4.66 -18.41
CA VAL A 773 32.24 5.67 -18.92
C VAL A 773 31.09 4.92 -19.58
N ALA A 774 29.90 5.04 -19.01
CA ALA A 774 28.71 4.34 -19.44
C ALA A 774 27.71 5.31 -20.08
N PHE A 775 27.22 4.96 -21.27
CA PHE A 775 26.15 5.65 -22.00
C PHE A 775 24.93 4.73 -22.05
N ALA A 776 23.85 5.12 -21.38
CA ALA A 776 22.60 4.34 -21.34
C ALA A 776 21.57 4.89 -22.34
N GLY A 777 21.04 4.00 -23.18
CA GLY A 777 19.84 4.21 -24.01
C GLY A 777 18.70 3.26 -23.59
N VAL A 778 17.53 3.35 -24.24
CA VAL A 778 16.25 2.76 -23.77
C VAL A 778 16.26 1.23 -23.58
N ARG A 779 17.24 0.49 -24.14
CA ARG A 779 17.41 -0.97 -23.96
C ARG A 779 18.84 -1.48 -23.99
N LYS A 780 19.81 -0.60 -24.27
CA LYS A 780 21.20 -0.99 -24.49
C LYS A 780 22.12 0.08 -23.91
N GLN A 781 23.24 -0.38 -23.36
CA GLN A 781 24.27 0.45 -22.75
C GLN A 781 25.59 0.24 -23.49
N LEU A 782 26.30 1.33 -23.76
CA LEU A 782 27.71 1.32 -24.18
C LEU A 782 28.59 1.63 -22.96
N GLN A 783 29.62 0.83 -22.73
CA GLN A 783 30.62 1.01 -21.68
C GLN A 783 32.00 1.16 -22.30
N ILE A 784 32.68 2.24 -21.98
CA ILE A 784 34.06 2.51 -22.42
C ILE A 784 34.97 2.42 -21.20
N TYR A 785 35.99 1.58 -21.29
CA TYR A 785 36.97 1.37 -20.24
C TYR A 785 38.22 2.17 -20.56
N LEU A 786 38.65 3.00 -19.61
CA LEU A 786 39.82 3.87 -19.70
C LEU A 786 40.86 3.47 -18.65
N LYS A 787 42.15 3.57 -18.98
CA LYS A 787 43.23 3.36 -18.00
C LYS A 787 43.24 4.50 -16.98
N ALA A 788 43.24 4.19 -15.68
CA ALA A 788 43.09 5.20 -14.62
C ALA A 788 44.16 6.30 -14.60
N THR A 789 45.38 6.02 -15.06
CA THR A 789 46.51 6.97 -15.02
C THR A 789 46.56 7.95 -16.20
N GLN A 790 46.23 7.51 -17.41
CA GLN A 790 46.36 8.32 -18.63
C GLN A 790 45.00 8.65 -19.28
N LEU A 791 43.91 8.00 -18.82
CA LEU A 791 42.59 8.02 -19.43
C LEU A 791 42.56 7.56 -20.90
N ASP A 792 43.58 6.80 -21.29
CA ASP A 792 43.63 6.19 -22.61
C ASP A 792 42.59 5.08 -22.72
N PHE A 793 41.97 5.00 -23.89
CA PHE A 793 41.05 3.94 -24.25
C PHE A 793 41.72 2.56 -24.09
N ALA A 794 41.06 1.66 -23.34
CA ALA A 794 41.49 0.28 -23.16
C ALA A 794 40.65 -0.66 -24.03
N PHE A 795 39.34 -0.66 -23.85
CA PHE A 795 38.37 -1.43 -24.64
C PHE A 795 36.95 -0.89 -24.40
N LEU A 796 35.99 -1.32 -25.22
CA LEU A 796 34.57 -1.02 -25.04
C LEU A 796 33.74 -2.30 -24.96
N ARG A 797 32.54 -2.19 -24.37
CA ARG A 797 31.55 -3.26 -24.30
C ARG A 797 30.15 -2.69 -24.51
N THR A 798 29.29 -3.46 -25.14
CA THR A 798 27.85 -3.17 -25.20
C THR A 798 27.09 -4.21 -24.40
N LYS A 799 26.04 -3.79 -23.69
CA LYS A 799 25.21 -4.66 -22.87
C LYS A 799 23.74 -4.31 -23.07
N ASP A 800 22.89 -5.32 -23.25
CA ASP A 800 21.44 -5.13 -23.19
C ASP A 800 21.00 -4.94 -21.73
N ILE A 801 20.11 -3.97 -21.50
CA ILE A 801 19.66 -3.57 -20.17
C ILE A 801 18.13 -3.61 -20.08
N ALA A 802 17.62 -4.11 -18.96
CA ALA A 802 16.20 -4.05 -18.62
C ALA A 802 15.80 -2.63 -18.19
N HIS A 803 14.50 -2.30 -18.28
CA HIS A 803 13.97 -0.97 -17.97
C HIS A 803 14.32 -0.51 -16.54
N SER A 804 14.26 -1.41 -15.55
CA SER A 804 14.63 -1.10 -14.15
C SER A 804 16.11 -0.67 -14.00
N LEU A 805 17.02 -1.30 -14.74
CA LEU A 805 18.44 -0.93 -14.75
C LEU A 805 18.64 0.42 -15.46
N PHE A 806 17.87 0.69 -16.53
CA PHE A 806 17.86 1.98 -17.22
C PHE A 806 17.42 3.11 -16.28
N VAL A 807 16.31 2.95 -15.55
CA VAL A 807 15.81 3.95 -14.58
C VAL A 807 16.84 4.24 -13.50
N ARG A 808 17.49 3.20 -12.95
CA ARG A 808 18.58 3.36 -11.97
C ARG A 808 19.77 4.10 -12.56
N MET A 809 20.12 3.84 -13.81
CA MET A 809 21.23 4.51 -14.49
C MET A 809 20.91 5.96 -14.82
N ALA A 810 19.67 6.27 -15.20
CA ALA A 810 19.19 7.63 -15.43
C ALA A 810 19.22 8.46 -14.13
N SER A 811 18.80 7.89 -13.00
CA SER A 811 18.85 8.57 -11.70
C SER A 811 20.27 8.77 -11.15
N GLN A 812 21.22 7.90 -11.55
CA GLN A 812 22.63 7.98 -11.17
C GLN A 812 23.51 8.67 -12.21
N ALA A 813 22.91 9.24 -13.26
CA ALA A 813 23.64 9.90 -14.33
C ALA A 813 24.30 11.19 -13.84
N ILE A 814 25.55 11.39 -14.22
CA ILE A 814 26.28 12.64 -13.91
C ILE A 814 25.88 13.76 -14.88
N THR A 815 25.42 13.40 -16.08
CA THR A 815 24.98 14.34 -17.12
C THR A 815 24.21 13.58 -18.21
N GLN A 816 23.57 14.34 -19.09
CA GLN A 816 22.86 13.84 -20.27
C GLN A 816 23.56 14.33 -21.53
N LEU A 817 23.51 13.52 -22.59
CA LEU A 817 24.05 13.84 -23.90
C LEU A 817 22.95 13.79 -24.96
N GLU A 818 22.65 14.94 -25.54
CA GLU A 818 21.81 15.08 -26.73
C GLU A 818 22.67 14.79 -27.97
N ALA A 819 22.54 13.59 -28.52
CA ALA A 819 23.29 13.17 -29.70
C ALA A 819 22.58 12.02 -30.43
N ASN A 820 23.06 11.70 -31.63
CA ASN A 820 22.74 10.45 -32.31
C ASN A 820 23.99 9.58 -32.32
N ILE A 821 24.03 8.54 -31.47
CA ILE A 821 25.17 7.62 -31.40
C ILE A 821 24.95 6.46 -32.40
N LEU A 822 25.88 6.33 -33.34
CA LEU A 822 25.91 5.29 -34.36
C LEU A 822 27.12 4.38 -34.15
N PHE A 823 26.90 3.08 -34.11
CA PHE A 823 27.96 2.09 -34.12
C PHE A 823 28.28 1.70 -35.56
N GLU A 824 29.54 1.86 -35.96
CA GLU A 824 30.00 1.62 -37.32
C GLU A 824 31.02 0.46 -37.35
N PRO A 825 30.95 -0.45 -38.33
CA PRO A 825 31.89 -1.55 -38.45
C PRO A 825 33.29 -1.04 -38.84
N SER A 826 34.32 -1.53 -38.16
CA SER A 826 35.73 -1.13 -38.38
C SER A 826 36.70 -2.28 -38.07
N SER A 827 37.96 -2.17 -38.51
CA SER A 827 39.01 -3.14 -38.15
C SER A 827 39.48 -3.02 -36.69
N ALA A 828 39.20 -1.89 -36.02
CA ALA A 828 39.55 -1.63 -34.63
C ALA A 828 38.44 -0.86 -33.90
N ASP A 829 38.35 -1.08 -32.58
CA ASP A 829 37.44 -0.32 -31.71
C ASP A 829 38.01 1.09 -31.50
N ASP A 830 37.21 2.13 -31.76
CA ASP A 830 37.62 3.53 -31.56
C ASP A 830 36.41 4.40 -31.16
N PRO A 831 36.32 4.80 -29.88
CA PRO A 831 35.29 5.72 -29.40
C PRO A 831 35.76 7.18 -29.28
N SER A 832 36.87 7.59 -29.92
CA SER A 832 37.52 8.88 -29.68
C SER A 832 36.59 10.08 -29.85
N LYS A 833 35.73 10.10 -30.88
CA LYS A 833 34.75 11.18 -31.11
C LYS A 833 33.76 11.35 -29.96
N LEU A 834 33.34 10.23 -29.37
CA LEU A 834 32.41 10.22 -28.23
C LEU A 834 33.12 10.63 -26.94
N LEU A 835 34.37 10.19 -26.75
CA LEU A 835 35.20 10.58 -25.60
C LEU A 835 35.57 12.07 -25.61
N GLU A 836 35.77 12.69 -26.77
CA GLU A 836 36.01 14.15 -26.87
C GLU A 836 34.86 14.97 -26.31
N HIS A 837 33.61 14.57 -26.58
CA HIS A 837 32.41 15.25 -26.10
C HIS A 837 32.22 15.12 -24.58
N VAL A 838 32.72 14.04 -23.99
CA VAL A 838 32.60 13.77 -22.55
C VAL A 838 33.86 14.15 -21.76
N LYS A 839 34.95 14.53 -22.45
CA LYS A 839 36.26 14.84 -21.86
C LYS A 839 36.21 15.93 -20.78
N LYS A 840 35.32 16.92 -20.92
CA LYS A 840 35.14 17.97 -19.90
C LYS A 840 34.60 17.41 -18.59
N TYR A 841 33.65 16.46 -18.67
CA TYR A 841 33.03 15.82 -17.51
C TYR A 841 33.97 14.83 -16.83
N LEU A 842 34.79 14.11 -17.60
CA LEU A 842 35.84 13.24 -17.09
C LEU A 842 36.84 13.99 -16.19
N ARG A 843 37.29 15.18 -16.62
CA ARG A 843 38.21 16.03 -15.84
C ARG A 843 37.55 16.59 -14.58
N LEU A 844 36.31 17.06 -14.67
CA LEU A 844 35.53 17.55 -13.53
C LEU A 844 35.28 16.45 -12.48
N SER A 845 34.93 15.23 -12.91
CA SER A 845 34.70 14.10 -11.98
C SER A 845 35.98 13.64 -11.28
N LEU A 846 37.14 13.73 -11.96
CA LEU A 846 38.43 13.40 -11.38
C LEU A 846 38.94 14.50 -10.44
N GLN A 847 38.73 15.78 -10.78
CA GLN A 847 39.04 16.90 -9.88
C GLN A 847 38.18 16.86 -8.62
N TYR A 848 36.88 16.53 -8.71
CA TYR A 848 36.03 16.31 -7.54
C TYR A 848 36.53 15.15 -6.66
N ARG A 849 37.19 14.16 -7.27
CA ARG A 849 37.78 12.99 -6.60
C ARG A 849 39.11 13.34 -5.92
N GLU A 850 40.00 14.09 -6.58
CA GLU A 850 41.20 14.66 -5.96
C GLU A 850 40.81 15.58 -4.81
N PHE A 851 39.80 16.44 -4.98
CA PHE A 851 39.28 17.28 -3.91
C PHE A 851 38.73 16.45 -2.74
N ARG A 852 38.00 15.36 -2.98
CA ARG A 852 37.49 14.47 -1.91
C ARG A 852 38.61 13.72 -1.18
N ILE A 853 39.61 13.25 -1.92
CA ILE A 853 40.78 12.55 -1.35
C ILE A 853 41.65 13.55 -0.58
N GLU A 854 41.91 14.73 -1.12
CA GLU A 854 42.62 15.82 -0.43
C GLU A 854 41.83 16.33 0.78
N PHE A 855 40.50 16.42 0.73
CA PHE A 855 39.67 16.77 1.89
C PHE A 855 39.73 15.69 2.97
N SER A 856 39.66 14.41 2.60
CA SER A 856 39.80 13.29 3.53
C SER A 856 41.21 13.20 4.13
N VAL A 857 42.25 13.45 3.34
CA VAL A 857 43.65 13.48 3.80
C VAL A 857 43.93 14.74 4.63
N ALA A 858 43.36 15.89 4.29
CA ALA A 858 43.45 17.13 5.06
C ALA A 858 42.72 17.01 6.39
N ILE A 859 41.53 16.38 6.44
CA ILE A 859 40.83 16.03 7.68
C ILE A 859 41.68 15.05 8.50
N PHE A 860 42.25 14.03 7.88
CA PHE A 860 43.11 13.06 8.56
C PHE A 860 44.40 13.69 9.12
N LEU A 861 45.01 14.62 8.38
CA LEU A 861 46.19 15.39 8.82
C LEU A 861 45.83 16.44 9.88
N LEU A 862 44.68 17.11 9.79
CA LEU A 862 44.17 18.02 10.82
C LEU A 862 43.89 17.26 12.12
N MET A 863 43.29 16.07 12.04
CA MET A 863 43.08 15.17 13.18
C MET A 863 44.43 14.75 13.79
N ARG A 864 45.43 14.42 12.97
CA ARG A 864 46.78 14.06 13.45
C ARG A 864 47.55 15.24 14.05
N LYS A 865 47.36 16.46 13.54
CA LYS A 865 47.98 17.68 14.08
C LYS A 865 47.37 18.07 15.42
N LYS A 866 46.03 17.96 15.56
CA LYS A 866 45.31 18.16 16.82
C LYS A 866 45.77 17.16 17.90
N LEU A 867 45.98 15.90 17.52
CA LEU A 867 46.51 14.84 18.40
C LEU A 867 47.98 15.06 18.82
N ARG A 868 48.79 15.79 18.04
CA ARG A 868 50.18 16.14 18.43
C ARG A 868 50.28 17.40 19.29
N THR A 869 49.37 18.36 19.13
CA THR A 869 49.31 19.57 19.98
C THR A 869 48.67 19.33 21.35
N GLN A 870 48.03 18.18 21.59
CA GLN A 870 47.54 17.78 22.91
C GLN A 870 48.52 16.91 23.71
N LYS A 871 49.73 16.67 23.17
CA LYS A 871 50.81 15.92 23.85
C LYS A 871 52.09 16.74 24.06
N LEU A 872 51.99 18.07 24.00
CA LEU A 872 53.04 19.02 24.41
C LEU A 872 52.51 19.95 25.49
#